data_AF-A0A7X7GU08-F1
#
_entry.id   AF-A0A7X7GU08-F1
#
_cell.length_a   1.000
_cell.length_b   1.000
_cell.length_c   1.000
_cell.angle_alpha   90.00
_cell.angle_beta   90.00
_cell.angle_gamma   90.00
#
_symmetry.space_group_name_H-M   'P 1'
#
loop_
_entity.id
_entity.type
_entity.pdbx_description
1 polymer ?
#
loop_
_entity_poly.entity_id
_entity_poly.type
_entity_poly.pdbx_seq_one_letter_code
_entity_poly.pdbx_strand_id
1 'polypeptide(L)'
;MQAIPLLRSLRSYVTGAVLVGAALSPQAARADFCAPPPTPVPGLPGAPSWSGPPPVRADLNEPRWAAGPLTPFTSDLTQNEGRFRLMTNAAGDRLYVSMQTSNEHGDPTPTDQVFFGISKDVGATNPVGTAVRIRVNPGAAPGGFVAANEFRVYSFLDNPPWTTEDMVVPPSWVIDPAVWSNAPGDGVDWGINFIVNLTELGIGPSDTFKVVLAMTIRDETNGNDSTIATLTPTNPSIGFQTQLMASNPANWKQTRATGSGCVGGIRLSSSGIRTNNASPHHIDTTPGHVNVFSAQPDYGAVGLFDNMLQAEFRIANWGSIADPNAGWIPIPNATGIPNQGPAGLIQFTCPSNTVAQTCGMAVPAQKHQCIQVRLNYGPGSNPDIAPITTASAYRNMDFVPLSSHERTAEISVKGLSAILGNEQDREVYLYVYPGNLPAHGNEQIFLATDRMAETKRQLLAPPPPPVQVRDPKGALEYIKTRQQRQLAASNGVRPGVATHVPQKPVADPNLAATQPSLVDPELALKQVWPHYEVRPYYHTGKTVNEDGKEYRALVAMHPFTLYYSHEGPLFGFSHQLELVEGGRLEELQAPTATKPGLYKLTIPNEGVARLKTAVEAHEKPQRERDAQETPADCPPCKVERKSHCNCSLPGLTAPLNPLLLASFGLGAAAWLRRRRRAS
;
A
#
# COMPACT_ATOMS: atom_id res chain seq x y z
N MET A 1 -82.75 -5.90 17.81
CA MET A 1 -83.42 -6.64 16.72
C MET A 1 -83.10 -5.96 15.41
N GLN A 2 -82.58 -6.74 14.45
CA GLN A 2 -82.57 -6.50 12.99
C GLN A 2 -81.78 -5.29 12.48
N ALA A 3 -81.17 -5.26 11.29
CA ALA A 3 -80.67 -6.24 10.32
C ALA A 3 -79.96 -5.39 9.24
N ILE A 4 -78.88 -5.92 8.64
CA ILE A 4 -78.20 -5.37 7.45
C ILE A 4 -79.03 -5.72 6.19
N PRO A 5 -79.12 -4.85 5.16
CA PRO A 5 -78.50 -5.12 3.83
C PRO A 5 -77.98 -3.84 3.11
N LEU A 6 -76.76 -3.81 2.55
CA LEU A 6 -76.30 -4.30 1.23
C LEU A 6 -76.71 -3.48 -0.02
N LEU A 7 -75.66 -3.07 -0.77
CA LEU A 7 -75.51 -2.99 -2.24
C LEU A 7 -75.50 -1.62 -2.97
N ARG A 8 -74.27 -1.26 -3.38
CA ARG A 8 -73.77 -0.89 -4.72
C ARG A 8 -74.27 0.39 -5.41
N SER A 9 -73.31 1.29 -5.64
CA SER A 9 -73.10 1.92 -6.96
C SER A 9 -71.68 2.53 -7.01
N LEU A 10 -70.81 1.94 -7.84
CA LEU A 10 -69.51 2.49 -8.21
C LEU A 10 -69.66 3.84 -8.91
N ARG A 11 -68.81 4.82 -8.56
CA ARG A 11 -68.26 5.77 -9.54
C ARG A 11 -66.93 6.32 -9.04
N SER A 12 -65.93 6.08 -9.89
CA SER A 12 -64.51 6.32 -9.73
C SER A 12 -64.18 7.78 -9.43
N TYR A 13 -63.44 8.02 -8.36
CA TYR A 13 -62.60 9.21 -8.21
C TYR A 13 -61.15 8.77 -8.05
N VAL A 14 -60.38 9.01 -9.11
CA VAL A 14 -58.94 8.91 -9.12
C VAL A 14 -58.42 10.03 -8.22
N THR A 15 -58.03 9.68 -7.00
CA THR A 15 -57.33 10.57 -6.09
C THR A 15 -55.88 10.12 -6.09
N GLY A 16 -55.01 10.93 -6.72
CA GLY A 16 -53.58 10.71 -6.73
C GLY A 16 -53.02 10.82 -5.31
N ALA A 17 -52.79 9.67 -4.67
CA ALA A 17 -51.98 9.60 -3.47
C ALA A 17 -50.51 9.78 -3.88
N VAL A 18 -49.95 10.94 -3.56
CA VAL A 18 -48.50 11.14 -3.55
C VAL A 18 -47.97 10.29 -2.39
N LEU A 19 -47.55 9.06 -2.72
CA LEU A 19 -46.69 8.25 -1.88
C LEU A 19 -45.38 9.02 -1.70
N VAL A 20 -45.24 9.72 -0.57
CA VAL A 20 -43.94 10.12 -0.05
C VAL A 20 -43.27 8.83 0.42
N GLY A 21 -42.71 8.08 -0.53
CA GLY A 21 -41.72 7.06 -0.27
C GLY A 21 -40.48 7.77 0.26
N ALA A 22 -40.42 8.00 1.57
CA ALA A 22 -39.15 8.18 2.24
C ALA A 22 -38.37 6.89 1.99
N ALA A 23 -37.53 6.91 0.96
CA ALA A 23 -36.42 5.98 0.83
C ALA A 23 -35.54 6.23 2.05
N LEU A 24 -35.88 5.59 3.17
CA LEU A 24 -34.93 5.26 4.21
C LEU A 24 -33.97 4.31 3.52
N SER A 25 -32.95 4.86 2.86
CA SER A 25 -31.74 4.11 2.57
C SER A 25 -31.34 3.48 3.91
N PRO A 26 -31.32 2.14 4.06
CA PRO A 26 -30.81 1.55 5.28
C PRO A 26 -29.40 2.11 5.45
N GLN A 27 -29.19 2.91 6.49
CA GLN A 27 -27.84 3.25 6.90
C GLN A 27 -27.15 1.91 7.10
N ALA A 28 -26.18 1.60 6.25
CA ALA A 28 -25.41 0.38 6.36
C ALA A 28 -24.85 0.32 7.78
N ALA A 29 -25.36 -0.60 8.61
CA ALA A 29 -24.90 -0.76 9.98
C ALA A 29 -23.38 -0.95 9.95
N ARG A 30 -22.65 -0.15 10.75
CA ARG A 30 -21.20 -0.26 10.91
C ARG A 30 -20.86 -1.67 11.41
N ALA A 31 -19.82 -2.27 10.85
CA ALA A 31 -19.26 -3.51 11.40
C ALA A 31 -18.48 -3.17 12.68
N ASP A 32 -18.59 -4.02 13.70
CA ASP A 32 -17.79 -3.91 14.92
C ASP A 32 -16.34 -4.34 14.66
N PHE A 33 -16.16 -5.40 13.85
CA PHE A 33 -14.84 -5.83 13.38
C PHE A 33 -14.71 -5.79 11.87
N CYS A 34 -13.49 -5.47 11.42
CA CYS A 34 -13.11 -5.43 10.02
C CYS A 34 -12.44 -6.74 9.61
N ALA A 35 -12.98 -7.39 8.59
CA ALA A 35 -12.30 -8.44 7.84
C ALA A 35 -12.02 -7.90 6.42
N PRO A 36 -10.93 -7.13 6.23
CA PRO A 36 -10.61 -6.61 4.91
C PRO A 36 -10.28 -7.76 3.94
N PRO A 37 -10.40 -7.56 2.62
CA PRO A 37 -9.81 -8.49 1.66
C PRO A 37 -8.28 -8.41 1.74
N PRO A 38 -7.54 -9.40 1.21
CA PRO A 38 -6.09 -9.38 1.26
C PRO A 38 -5.55 -8.21 0.45
N THR A 39 -4.62 -7.48 1.02
CA THR A 39 -3.82 -6.51 0.28
C THR A 39 -2.88 -7.28 -0.63
N PRO A 40 -2.72 -6.89 -1.90
CA PRO A 40 -1.72 -7.50 -2.77
C PRO A 40 -0.36 -7.42 -2.08
N VAL A 41 0.19 -8.59 -1.74
CA VAL A 41 1.56 -8.70 -1.27
C VAL A 41 2.36 -9.19 -2.45
N PRO A 42 3.25 -8.34 -2.99
CA PRO A 42 4.03 -8.77 -4.11
C PRO A 42 4.92 -9.96 -3.75
N GLY A 43 4.80 -10.97 -4.58
CA GLY A 43 5.39 -12.30 -4.48
C GLY A 43 4.64 -13.29 -3.59
N LEU A 44 3.56 -12.88 -2.94
CA LEU A 44 2.69 -13.75 -2.16
C LEU A 44 1.23 -13.37 -2.47
N PRO A 45 0.65 -13.92 -3.55
CA PRO A 45 -0.68 -13.52 -3.96
C PRO A 45 -1.74 -14.14 -3.04
N GLY A 46 -2.91 -13.50 -3.02
CA GLY A 46 -4.08 -13.99 -2.31
C GLY A 46 -3.99 -13.83 -0.80
N ALA A 47 -4.83 -14.60 -0.12
CA ALA A 47 -4.86 -14.65 1.34
C ALA A 47 -3.68 -15.50 1.89
N PRO A 48 -3.34 -15.33 3.18
CA PRO A 48 -2.45 -16.17 3.95
C PRO A 48 -2.68 -17.65 3.71
N SER A 49 -1.59 -18.41 3.71
CA SER A 49 -1.65 -19.86 3.58
C SER A 49 -0.52 -20.50 4.36
N TRP A 50 -0.87 -21.36 5.31
CA TRP A 50 0.03 -22.11 6.20
C TRP A 50 -0.05 -23.63 5.99
N SER A 51 -0.85 -24.07 5.03
CA SER A 51 -1.13 -25.46 4.72
C SER A 51 -1.41 -25.63 3.21
N GLY A 52 -1.26 -26.85 2.70
CA GLY A 52 -1.59 -27.18 1.32
C GLY A 52 -0.50 -26.83 0.30
N PRO A 53 -0.85 -26.57 -0.97
CA PRO A 53 0.14 -26.35 -2.04
C PRO A 53 0.81 -24.97 -1.94
N PRO A 54 2.13 -24.86 -2.23
CA PRO A 54 2.85 -23.60 -2.27
C PRO A 54 2.18 -22.50 -3.12
N PRO A 55 2.30 -21.21 -2.75
CA PRO A 55 3.19 -20.65 -1.72
C PRO A 55 2.60 -20.72 -0.30
N VAL A 56 3.19 -21.56 0.55
CA VAL A 56 2.85 -21.73 1.97
C VAL A 56 3.89 -21.02 2.82
N ARG A 57 3.45 -20.36 3.89
CA ARG A 57 4.30 -19.65 4.84
C ARG A 57 4.09 -20.24 6.22
N ALA A 58 5.18 -20.65 6.83
CA ALA A 58 5.19 -21.26 8.16
C ALA A 58 5.28 -20.21 9.30
N ASP A 59 5.42 -18.92 8.96
CA ASP A 59 5.74 -17.85 9.89
C ASP A 59 4.54 -16.97 10.27
N LEU A 60 4.48 -16.55 11.54
CA LEU A 60 3.43 -15.67 12.07
C LEU A 60 3.36 -14.31 11.38
N ASN A 61 4.53 -13.72 11.13
CA ASN A 61 4.64 -12.41 10.48
C ASN A 61 4.47 -12.55 8.96
N GLU A 62 3.71 -13.55 8.51
CA GLU A 62 3.36 -13.71 7.12
C GLU A 62 2.75 -12.39 6.60
N PRO A 63 3.36 -11.78 5.58
CA PRO A 63 3.03 -10.43 5.18
C PRO A 63 1.67 -10.33 4.49
N ARG A 64 1.08 -11.45 4.05
CA ARG A 64 -0.31 -11.49 3.54
C ARG A 64 -1.34 -11.11 4.62
N TRP A 65 -0.96 -11.14 5.90
CA TRP A 65 -1.77 -10.56 6.98
C TRP A 65 -1.75 -9.02 7.01
N ALA A 66 -0.98 -8.35 6.14
CA ALA A 66 -0.84 -6.89 6.09
C ALA A 66 -2.16 -6.10 6.03
N ALA A 67 -3.20 -6.69 5.45
CA ALA A 67 -4.53 -6.08 5.43
C ALA A 67 -5.22 -6.17 6.79
N GLY A 68 -5.07 -7.29 7.49
CA GLY A 68 -5.75 -7.60 8.75
C GLY A 68 -5.07 -6.90 9.94
N PRO A 69 -5.74 -5.99 10.64
CA PRO A 69 -5.15 -5.34 11.81
C PRO A 69 -4.99 -6.32 12.98
N LEU A 70 -3.84 -6.29 13.65
CA LEU A 70 -3.66 -7.02 14.90
C LEU A 70 -4.48 -6.36 16.01
N THR A 71 -5.57 -7.00 16.40
CA THR A 71 -6.60 -6.41 17.26
C THR A 71 -6.54 -7.04 18.65
N PRO A 72 -6.43 -6.26 19.74
CA PRO A 72 -6.51 -6.81 21.10
C PRO A 72 -7.93 -7.28 21.42
N PHE A 73 -8.06 -8.24 22.33
CA PHE A 73 -9.37 -8.67 22.82
C PHE A 73 -10.02 -7.57 23.68
N THR A 74 -11.34 -7.40 23.57
CA THR A 74 -12.07 -6.36 24.30
C THR A 74 -12.01 -6.56 25.82
N SER A 75 -11.93 -7.81 26.30
CA SER A 75 -11.76 -8.10 27.73
C SER A 75 -10.30 -8.04 28.20
N ASP A 76 -9.33 -7.93 27.30
CA ASP A 76 -7.92 -7.76 27.65
C ASP A 76 -7.66 -6.27 27.92
N LEU A 77 -7.82 -5.89 29.19
CA LEU A 77 -7.62 -4.51 29.65
C LEU A 77 -6.16 -4.07 29.56
N THR A 78 -5.22 -5.02 29.50
CA THR A 78 -3.77 -4.73 29.41
C THR A 78 -3.28 -4.63 27.97
N GLN A 79 -4.03 -5.19 27.02
CA GLN A 79 -3.69 -5.34 25.58
C GLN A 79 -2.41 -6.15 25.33
N ASN A 80 -2.00 -6.92 26.34
CA ASN A 80 -0.75 -7.65 26.42
C ASN A 80 -0.96 -9.14 26.70
N GLU A 81 -2.19 -9.67 26.70
CA GLU A 81 -2.41 -11.11 26.88
C GLU A 81 -2.58 -11.82 25.53
N GLY A 82 -3.37 -11.23 24.63
CA GLY A 82 -3.54 -11.79 23.30
C GLY A 82 -4.25 -10.91 22.31
N ARG A 83 -4.15 -11.31 21.05
CA ARG A 83 -4.58 -10.52 19.89
C ARG A 83 -5.11 -11.44 18.81
N PHE A 84 -5.94 -10.89 17.92
CA PHE A 84 -6.49 -11.61 16.79
C PHE A 84 -6.45 -10.77 15.51
N ARG A 85 -6.57 -11.44 14.36
CA ARG A 85 -6.74 -10.82 13.04
C ARG A 85 -7.83 -11.56 12.29
N LEU A 86 -8.63 -10.79 11.56
CA LEU A 86 -9.63 -11.29 10.64
C LEU A 86 -9.34 -10.75 9.25
N MET A 87 -9.56 -11.58 8.24
CA MET A 87 -9.45 -11.18 6.83
C MET A 87 -10.37 -12.05 6.00
N THR A 88 -10.97 -11.53 4.94
CA THR A 88 -11.69 -12.35 3.97
C THR A 88 -10.84 -12.60 2.74
N ASN A 89 -11.20 -13.57 1.90
CA ASN A 89 -10.64 -13.62 0.55
C ASN A 89 -11.39 -12.65 -0.39
N ALA A 90 -10.85 -12.47 -1.60
CA ALA A 90 -11.44 -11.59 -2.61
C ALA A 90 -12.88 -11.99 -3.00
N ALA A 91 -13.22 -13.29 -2.95
CA ALA A 91 -14.56 -13.78 -3.26
C ALA A 91 -15.56 -13.57 -2.11
N GLY A 92 -15.08 -13.33 -0.88
CA GLY A 92 -15.93 -13.19 0.31
C GLY A 92 -16.59 -14.50 0.77
N ASP A 93 -16.08 -15.65 0.33
CA ASP A 93 -16.60 -16.98 0.71
C ASP A 93 -15.80 -17.63 1.85
N ARG A 94 -14.66 -17.05 2.23
CA ARG A 94 -13.78 -17.53 3.30
C ARG A 94 -13.38 -16.40 4.25
N LEU A 95 -13.39 -16.71 5.54
CA LEU A 95 -12.86 -15.87 6.61
C LEU A 95 -11.61 -16.52 7.21
N TYR A 96 -10.47 -15.84 7.09
CA TYR A 96 -9.19 -16.20 7.66
C TYR A 96 -9.11 -15.64 9.07
N VAL A 97 -8.83 -16.51 10.02
CA VAL A 97 -8.76 -16.17 11.43
C VAL A 97 -7.36 -16.50 11.94
N SER A 98 -6.76 -15.55 12.65
CA SER A 98 -5.52 -15.74 13.38
C SER A 98 -5.71 -15.25 14.81
N MET A 99 -5.30 -16.05 15.78
CA MET A 99 -5.36 -15.74 17.21
C MET A 99 -4.00 -16.05 17.83
N GLN A 100 -3.45 -15.14 18.62
CA GLN A 100 -2.07 -15.20 19.09
C GLN A 100 -1.90 -14.57 20.47
N THR A 101 -0.92 -15.05 21.23
CA THR A 101 -0.55 -14.49 22.53
C THR A 101 0.38 -13.28 22.39
N SER A 102 0.79 -12.70 23.51
CA SER A 102 1.98 -11.85 23.62
C SER A 102 3.24 -12.67 23.94
N ASN A 103 4.35 -12.01 24.29
CA ASN A 103 5.66 -12.59 24.62
C ASN A 103 5.90 -12.86 26.12
N GLU A 104 4.86 -13.18 26.89
CA GLU A 104 4.94 -13.35 28.35
C GLU A 104 4.34 -14.68 28.85
N HIS A 105 3.89 -15.54 27.94
CA HIS A 105 3.13 -16.75 28.25
C HIS A 105 3.92 -18.05 28.04
N GLY A 106 5.02 -18.02 27.28
CA GLY A 106 5.85 -19.20 27.01
C GLY A 106 5.20 -20.17 26.01
N ASP A 107 5.70 -21.41 25.97
CA ASP A 107 5.24 -22.43 25.03
C ASP A 107 3.78 -22.82 25.27
N PRO A 108 3.02 -23.21 24.22
CA PRO A 108 1.63 -23.62 24.38
C PRO A 108 1.53 -24.90 25.21
N THR A 109 0.57 -24.95 26.12
CA THR A 109 0.27 -26.05 27.02
C THR A 109 -0.98 -26.83 26.57
N PRO A 110 -1.16 -28.10 26.97
CA PRO A 110 -2.38 -28.87 26.64
C PRO A 110 -3.69 -28.28 27.19
N THR A 111 -3.61 -27.31 28.10
CA THR A 111 -4.76 -26.60 28.67
C THR A 111 -5.19 -25.38 27.84
N ASP A 112 -4.34 -24.92 26.92
CA ASP A 112 -4.63 -23.77 26.08
C ASP A 112 -5.66 -24.10 25.00
N GLN A 113 -6.57 -23.16 24.79
CA GLN A 113 -7.74 -23.36 23.92
C GLN A 113 -8.12 -22.04 23.26
N VAL A 114 -8.58 -22.13 22.03
CA VAL A 114 -9.26 -21.02 21.37
C VAL A 114 -10.71 -21.36 21.09
N PHE A 115 -11.55 -20.33 21.08
CA PHE A 115 -12.96 -20.42 20.75
C PHE A 115 -13.27 -19.47 19.62
N PHE A 116 -14.04 -19.95 18.65
CA PHE A 116 -14.58 -19.13 17.57
C PHE A 116 -16.05 -19.46 17.37
N GLY A 117 -16.91 -18.44 17.48
CA GLY A 117 -18.34 -18.53 17.20
C GLY A 117 -18.75 -17.66 16.03
N ILE A 118 -19.73 -18.13 15.27
CA ILE A 118 -20.28 -17.45 14.09
C ILE A 118 -21.79 -17.65 13.97
N SER A 119 -22.50 -16.56 13.66
CA SER A 119 -23.94 -16.53 13.47
C SER A 119 -24.28 -15.68 12.25
N LYS A 120 -25.11 -16.21 11.37
CA LYS A 120 -25.63 -15.46 10.22
C LYS A 120 -26.75 -14.48 10.59
N ASP A 121 -27.32 -14.62 11.78
CA ASP A 121 -28.55 -13.93 12.17
C ASP A 121 -28.26 -12.59 12.84
N VAL A 122 -28.22 -11.53 12.02
CA VAL A 122 -28.05 -10.15 12.50
C VAL A 122 -29.40 -9.54 12.84
N GLY A 123 -29.62 -9.23 14.12
CA GLY A 123 -30.84 -8.56 14.59
C GLY A 123 -32.06 -9.46 14.75
N ALA A 124 -31.89 -10.79 14.65
CA ALA A 124 -32.97 -11.75 14.89
C ALA A 124 -33.32 -11.82 16.38
N THR A 125 -34.62 -12.00 16.66
CA THR A 125 -35.13 -12.22 18.03
C THR A 125 -34.74 -13.59 18.59
N ASN A 126 -34.59 -14.59 17.71
CA ASN A 126 -34.07 -15.92 18.03
C ASN A 126 -32.91 -16.22 17.07
N PRO A 127 -31.67 -15.87 17.41
CA PRO A 127 -30.54 -16.10 16.51
C PRO A 127 -30.06 -17.55 16.61
N VAL A 128 -29.61 -18.09 15.49
CA VAL A 128 -28.90 -19.38 15.42
C VAL A 128 -27.40 -19.10 15.35
N GLY A 129 -26.61 -19.86 16.10
CA GLY A 129 -25.16 -19.74 16.14
C GLY A 129 -24.47 -21.08 16.18
N THR A 130 -23.27 -21.17 15.62
CA THR A 130 -22.37 -22.30 15.82
C THR A 130 -21.04 -21.79 16.36
N ALA A 131 -20.35 -22.59 17.15
CA ALA A 131 -19.02 -22.28 17.62
C ALA A 131 -18.15 -23.53 17.68
N VAL A 132 -16.84 -23.32 17.62
CA VAL A 132 -15.84 -24.37 17.78
C VAL A 132 -14.88 -23.96 18.89
N ARG A 133 -14.57 -24.90 19.78
CA ARG A 133 -13.38 -24.88 20.62
C ARG A 133 -12.31 -25.71 19.93
N ILE A 134 -11.11 -25.15 19.81
CA ILE A 134 -9.93 -25.84 19.30
C ILE A 134 -8.92 -25.91 20.43
N ARG A 135 -8.50 -27.11 20.81
CA ARG A 135 -7.40 -27.27 21.79
C ARG A 135 -6.07 -27.02 21.09
N VAL A 136 -5.22 -26.24 21.74
CA VAL A 136 -3.88 -25.93 21.26
C VAL A 136 -2.95 -27.04 21.74
N ASN A 137 -2.36 -27.79 20.80
CA ASN A 137 -1.46 -28.87 21.16
C ASN A 137 -0.01 -28.37 21.20
N PRO A 138 0.76 -28.70 22.25
CA PRO A 138 2.21 -28.49 22.25
C PRO A 138 2.87 -29.31 21.14
N GLY A 139 3.98 -28.80 20.60
CA GLY A 139 4.85 -29.57 19.69
C GLY A 139 5.21 -28.90 18.38
N ALA A 140 4.74 -27.67 18.12
CA ALA A 140 5.31 -26.86 17.05
C ALA A 140 6.74 -26.50 17.41
N ALA A 141 7.69 -26.78 16.52
CA ALA A 141 9.02 -26.19 16.60
C ALA A 141 8.91 -24.69 16.23
N PRO A 142 9.77 -23.81 16.79
CA PRO A 142 9.83 -22.42 16.39
C PRO A 142 9.86 -22.25 14.87
N GLY A 143 8.88 -21.53 14.30
CA GLY A 143 8.75 -21.32 12.86
C GLY A 143 8.11 -22.47 12.07
N GLY A 144 7.43 -23.41 12.75
CA GLY A 144 6.66 -24.50 12.15
C GLY A 144 5.19 -24.53 12.60
N PHE A 145 4.38 -25.30 11.87
CA PHE A 145 2.97 -25.53 12.18
C PHE A 145 2.70 -26.98 12.60
N VAL A 146 1.77 -27.15 13.53
CA VAL A 146 1.20 -28.44 13.92
C VAL A 146 -0.32 -28.36 13.76
N ALA A 147 -0.90 -29.36 13.10
CA ALA A 147 -2.35 -29.43 12.95
C ALA A 147 -3.01 -29.59 14.33
N ALA A 148 -4.05 -28.80 14.60
CA ALA A 148 -4.92 -29.04 15.74
C ALA A 148 -5.70 -30.35 15.50
N ASN A 149 -5.90 -31.14 16.55
CA ASN A 149 -6.51 -32.48 16.43
C ASN A 149 -7.65 -32.73 17.43
N GLU A 150 -8.02 -31.74 18.25
CA GLU A 150 -9.12 -31.87 19.19
C GLU A 150 -10.03 -30.65 19.11
N PHE A 151 -11.29 -30.94 18.80
CA PHE A 151 -12.32 -29.96 18.54
C PHE A 151 -13.54 -30.28 19.38
N ARG A 152 -14.25 -29.24 19.81
CA ARG A 152 -15.61 -29.37 20.35
C ARG A 152 -16.50 -28.35 19.66
N VAL A 153 -17.56 -28.82 19.02
CA VAL A 153 -18.54 -27.98 18.34
C VAL A 153 -19.70 -27.69 19.27
N TYR A 154 -20.17 -26.46 19.23
CA TYR A 154 -21.32 -25.97 19.99
C TYR A 154 -22.35 -25.46 19.00
N SER A 155 -23.61 -25.85 19.14
CA SER A 155 -24.72 -25.34 18.32
C SER A 155 -25.80 -24.72 19.19
N PHE A 156 -26.29 -23.55 18.77
CA PHE A 156 -27.36 -22.81 19.42
C PHE A 156 -28.56 -22.75 18.47
N LEU A 157 -29.63 -23.45 18.80
CA LEU A 157 -30.86 -23.57 18.00
C LEU A 157 -32.03 -23.00 18.83
N ASP A 158 -32.74 -22.00 18.29
CA ASP A 158 -34.02 -21.45 18.79
C ASP A 158 -34.33 -21.63 20.29
N ASN A 159 -33.57 -20.94 21.17
CA ASN A 159 -33.89 -20.68 22.59
C ASN A 159 -34.42 -21.91 23.39
N PRO A 160 -33.64 -23.02 23.54
CA PRO A 160 -32.98 -23.41 24.81
C PRO A 160 -31.55 -24.05 24.59
N PRO A 161 -30.87 -24.75 25.54
CA PRO A 161 -29.40 -24.67 25.72
C PRO A 161 -28.55 -25.19 24.54
N TRP A 162 -27.31 -24.70 24.48
CA TRP A 162 -26.27 -25.15 23.56
C TRP A 162 -26.12 -26.68 23.56
N THR A 163 -26.11 -27.28 22.36
CA THR A 163 -25.72 -28.68 22.18
C THR A 163 -24.23 -28.75 21.89
N THR A 164 -23.56 -29.82 22.35
CA THR A 164 -22.11 -29.98 22.18
C THR A 164 -21.75 -31.32 21.57
N GLU A 165 -20.73 -31.34 20.72
CA GLU A 165 -20.18 -32.54 20.10
C GLU A 165 -18.64 -32.51 20.12
N ASP A 166 -18.02 -33.59 20.57
CA ASP A 166 -16.56 -33.76 20.56
C ASP A 166 -16.11 -34.38 19.23
N MET A 167 -15.07 -33.81 18.62
CA MET A 167 -14.55 -34.25 17.32
C MET A 167 -13.03 -34.34 17.32
N VAL A 168 -12.50 -35.32 16.59
CA VAL A 168 -11.05 -35.51 16.36
C VAL A 168 -10.57 -34.96 15.01
N VAL A 169 -11.52 -34.52 14.18
CA VAL A 169 -11.29 -33.80 12.93
C VAL A 169 -12.05 -32.47 13.00
N PRO A 170 -11.58 -31.41 12.34
CA PRO A 170 -12.31 -30.16 12.34
C PRO A 170 -13.70 -30.33 11.72
N PRO A 171 -14.73 -29.61 12.21
CA PRO A 171 -16.00 -29.55 11.51
C PRO A 171 -15.77 -29.01 10.10
N SER A 172 -16.57 -29.43 9.13
CA SER A 172 -16.31 -29.17 7.70
C SER A 172 -16.22 -27.68 7.34
N TRP A 173 -16.88 -26.80 8.11
CA TRP A 173 -16.78 -25.35 7.95
C TRP A 173 -15.50 -24.73 8.53
N VAL A 174 -14.68 -25.48 9.26
CA VAL A 174 -13.34 -25.10 9.74
C VAL A 174 -12.29 -25.84 8.91
N ILE A 175 -11.44 -25.09 8.23
CA ILE A 175 -10.43 -25.59 7.31
C ILE A 175 -9.03 -25.29 7.86
N ASP A 176 -8.16 -26.29 7.81
CA ASP A 176 -6.73 -26.24 8.14
C ASP A 176 -6.38 -25.52 9.46
N PRO A 177 -6.94 -25.93 10.61
CA PRO A 177 -6.56 -25.37 11.89
C PRO A 177 -5.12 -25.77 12.26
N ALA A 178 -4.24 -24.78 12.36
CA ALA A 178 -2.81 -24.99 12.54
C ALA A 178 -2.26 -24.12 13.68
N VAL A 179 -1.71 -24.78 14.69
CA VAL A 179 -1.01 -24.19 15.83
C VAL A 179 0.44 -23.93 15.44
N TRP A 180 1.00 -22.82 15.88
CA TRP A 180 2.41 -22.50 15.68
C TRP A 180 2.99 -21.84 16.94
N SER A 181 4.31 -21.91 17.06
CA SER A 181 5.10 -21.31 18.14
C SER A 181 6.29 -20.54 17.57
N ASN A 182 6.75 -19.53 18.32
CA ASN A 182 7.92 -18.73 17.98
C ASN A 182 9.09 -19.05 18.90
N ALA A 183 10.27 -18.54 18.54
CA ALA A 183 11.38 -18.52 19.47
C ALA A 183 11.12 -17.46 20.57
N PRO A 184 11.63 -17.67 21.80
CA PRO A 184 11.49 -16.68 22.86
C PRO A 184 12.01 -15.30 22.43
N GLY A 185 11.22 -14.24 22.63
CA GLY A 185 11.61 -12.85 22.36
C GLY A 185 11.08 -12.24 21.05
N ASP A 186 10.38 -13.00 20.20
CA ASP A 186 9.83 -12.52 18.92
C ASP A 186 8.51 -11.72 19.05
N GLY A 187 8.13 -11.33 20.28
CA GLY A 187 6.94 -10.52 20.56
C GLY A 187 5.62 -11.29 20.62
N VAL A 188 5.66 -12.61 20.36
CA VAL A 188 4.55 -13.55 20.46
C VAL A 188 5.12 -14.93 20.77
N ASP A 189 4.51 -15.67 21.69
CA ASP A 189 4.97 -17.01 22.02
C ASP A 189 4.30 -18.10 21.16
N TRP A 190 2.97 -18.06 21.00
CA TRP A 190 2.23 -18.99 20.16
C TRP A 190 0.96 -18.41 19.57
N GLY A 191 0.40 -19.13 18.60
CA GLY A 191 -0.91 -18.82 18.03
C GLY A 191 -1.52 -19.96 17.24
N ILE A 192 -2.68 -19.68 16.68
CA ILE A 192 -3.42 -20.60 15.81
C ILE A 192 -4.04 -19.84 14.64
N ASN A 193 -3.95 -20.45 13.47
CA ASN A 193 -4.57 -19.97 12.25
C ASN A 193 -5.56 -21.01 11.73
N PHE A 194 -6.71 -20.58 11.24
CA PHE A 194 -7.69 -21.44 10.59
C PHE A 194 -8.54 -20.63 9.60
N ILE A 195 -9.22 -21.34 8.70
CA ILE A 195 -10.12 -20.75 7.70
C ILE A 195 -11.55 -21.17 8.03
N VAL A 196 -12.48 -20.25 7.94
CA VAL A 196 -13.92 -20.49 8.09
C VAL A 196 -14.57 -20.43 6.71
N ASN A 197 -15.24 -21.51 6.31
CA ASN A 197 -16.01 -21.58 5.08
C ASN A 197 -17.37 -20.91 5.28
N LEU A 198 -17.52 -19.68 4.77
CA LEU A 198 -18.74 -18.89 4.95
C LEU A 198 -19.91 -19.47 4.15
N THR A 199 -19.64 -20.00 2.95
CA THR A 199 -20.68 -20.56 2.08
C THR A 199 -21.35 -21.79 2.67
N GLU A 200 -20.58 -22.63 3.36
CA GLU A 200 -21.09 -23.81 4.06
C GLU A 200 -22.00 -23.45 5.24
N LEU A 201 -21.75 -22.29 5.85
CA LEU A 201 -22.60 -21.72 6.90
C LEU A 201 -23.79 -20.94 6.34
N GLY A 202 -23.96 -20.90 5.01
CA GLY A 202 -25.01 -20.15 4.33
C GLY A 202 -24.84 -18.64 4.42
N ILE A 203 -23.62 -18.15 4.58
CA ILE A 203 -23.26 -16.71 4.60
C ILE A 203 -22.70 -16.35 3.23
N GLY A 204 -23.40 -15.47 2.52
CA GLY A 204 -22.98 -14.96 1.22
C GLY A 204 -21.95 -13.82 1.32
N PRO A 205 -21.28 -13.47 0.21
CA PRO A 205 -20.23 -12.44 0.19
C PRO A 205 -20.68 -11.06 0.66
N SER A 206 -21.95 -10.70 0.46
CA SER A 206 -22.52 -9.41 0.87
C SER A 206 -23.10 -9.43 2.29
N ASP A 207 -23.18 -10.59 2.93
CA ASP A 207 -23.95 -10.75 4.14
C ASP A 207 -23.18 -10.19 5.34
N THR A 208 -23.95 -9.60 6.25
CA THR A 208 -23.50 -9.31 7.60
C THR A 208 -23.67 -10.55 8.45
N PHE A 209 -22.70 -10.84 9.29
CA PHE A 209 -22.75 -11.94 10.25
C PHE A 209 -22.17 -11.48 11.58
N LYS A 210 -22.35 -12.26 12.64
CA LYS A 210 -21.77 -11.99 13.95
C LYS A 210 -20.70 -13.02 14.29
N VAL A 211 -19.66 -12.58 14.96
CA VAL A 211 -18.57 -13.42 15.45
C VAL A 211 -18.27 -13.17 16.91
N VAL A 212 -17.74 -14.20 17.56
CA VAL A 212 -17.11 -14.11 18.88
C VAL A 212 -15.80 -14.89 18.84
N LEU A 213 -14.76 -14.33 19.45
CA LEU A 213 -13.45 -14.96 19.56
C LEU A 213 -13.03 -14.93 21.03
N ALA A 214 -12.37 -15.99 21.49
CA ALA A 214 -11.73 -16.01 22.80
C ALA A 214 -10.53 -16.96 22.88
N MET A 215 -9.60 -16.67 23.77
CA MET A 215 -8.44 -17.49 24.09
C MET A 215 -8.40 -17.76 25.59
N THR A 216 -8.33 -19.03 25.96
CA THR A 216 -7.94 -19.44 27.32
C THR A 216 -6.45 -19.76 27.28
N ILE A 217 -5.69 -18.99 28.06
CA ILE A 217 -4.23 -19.04 28.14
C ILE A 217 -3.85 -19.38 29.59
N ARG A 218 -3.04 -20.40 29.79
CA ARG A 218 -2.50 -20.73 31.11
C ARG A 218 -1.30 -19.84 31.43
N ASP A 219 -1.34 -19.17 32.58
CA ASP A 219 -0.18 -18.46 33.12
C ASP A 219 0.69 -19.44 33.90
N GLU A 220 1.86 -19.79 33.36
CA GLU A 220 2.82 -20.70 34.00
C GLU A 220 3.41 -20.13 35.30
N THR A 221 3.40 -18.81 35.49
CA THR A 221 3.96 -18.14 36.66
C THR A 221 3.04 -18.27 37.88
N ASN A 222 1.72 -18.22 37.65
CA ASN A 222 0.72 -18.21 38.71
C ASN A 222 -0.14 -19.49 38.75
N GLY A 223 -0.03 -20.37 37.76
CA GLY A 223 -0.77 -21.63 37.65
C GLY A 223 -2.26 -21.47 37.36
N ASN A 224 -2.73 -20.25 37.08
CA ASN A 224 -4.12 -19.93 36.82
C ASN A 224 -4.37 -19.76 35.31
N ASP A 225 -5.56 -20.14 34.86
CA ASP A 225 -5.99 -19.90 33.48
C ASP A 225 -6.59 -18.49 33.36
N SER A 226 -6.02 -17.65 32.48
CA SER A 226 -6.66 -16.40 32.03
C SER A 226 -7.56 -16.71 30.83
N THR A 227 -8.67 -15.98 30.69
CA THR A 227 -9.43 -16.00 29.44
C THR A 227 -9.75 -14.61 28.95
N ILE A 228 -9.35 -14.36 27.71
CA ILE A 228 -9.59 -13.11 26.98
C ILE A 228 -10.58 -13.36 25.82
N ALA A 229 -11.49 -12.41 25.60
CA ALA A 229 -12.59 -12.55 24.65
C ALA A 229 -13.00 -11.21 24.03
N THR A 230 -13.67 -11.28 22.88
CA THR A 230 -14.28 -10.11 22.21
C THR A 230 -15.62 -9.69 22.82
N LEU A 231 -16.16 -10.51 23.74
CA LEU A 231 -17.29 -10.12 24.58
C LEU A 231 -16.77 -9.23 25.72
N THR A 232 -17.44 -8.10 25.95
CA THR A 232 -17.24 -7.31 27.17
C THR A 232 -17.61 -8.16 28.38
N PRO A 233 -16.87 -8.06 29.50
CA PRO A 233 -16.97 -9.04 30.57
C PRO A 233 -18.40 -9.12 31.13
N THR A 234 -19.04 -10.28 30.97
CA THR A 234 -20.15 -10.71 31.83
C THR A 234 -19.57 -11.70 32.83
N ASN A 235 -18.99 -11.14 33.89
CA ASN A 235 -18.39 -11.82 35.05
C ASN A 235 -17.11 -12.66 34.78
N PRO A 236 -15.90 -12.13 35.07
CA PRO A 236 -14.62 -12.83 34.85
C PRO A 236 -14.42 -14.08 35.71
N SER A 237 -15.27 -14.32 36.73
CA SER A 237 -15.19 -15.52 37.58
C SER A 237 -15.87 -16.76 36.97
N ILE A 238 -16.49 -16.63 35.80
CA ILE A 238 -17.10 -17.74 35.06
C ILE A 238 -16.21 -18.04 33.85
N GLY A 239 -15.69 -19.27 33.74
CA GLY A 239 -14.86 -19.67 32.60
C GLY A 239 -15.57 -19.45 31.26
N PHE A 240 -14.83 -19.03 30.22
CA PHE A 240 -15.42 -18.57 28.97
C PHE A 240 -16.26 -19.61 28.25
N GLN A 241 -15.96 -20.90 28.35
CA GLN A 241 -16.85 -21.93 27.80
C GLN A 241 -18.28 -21.79 28.35
N THR A 242 -18.40 -21.48 29.65
CA THR A 242 -19.68 -21.23 30.32
C THR A 242 -20.25 -19.85 29.94
N GLN A 243 -19.41 -18.84 29.70
CA GLN A 243 -19.86 -17.53 29.19
C GLN A 243 -20.34 -17.58 27.74
N LEU A 244 -19.66 -18.31 26.85
CA LEU A 244 -20.04 -18.57 25.47
C LEU A 244 -21.38 -19.30 25.45
N MET A 245 -21.51 -20.35 26.27
CA MET A 245 -22.77 -21.07 26.44
C MET A 245 -23.88 -20.21 27.07
N ALA A 246 -23.53 -19.19 27.87
CA ALA A 246 -24.48 -18.21 28.39
C ALA A 246 -24.75 -17.05 27.41
N SER A 247 -23.87 -16.84 26.43
CA SER A 247 -23.94 -15.73 25.48
C SER A 247 -24.92 -16.08 24.37
N ASN A 248 -26.00 -15.31 24.27
CA ASN A 248 -26.91 -15.35 23.13
C ASN A 248 -26.14 -14.84 21.89
N PRO A 249 -26.14 -15.55 20.74
CA PRO A 249 -25.49 -15.08 19.51
C PRO A 249 -25.91 -13.67 19.05
N ALA A 250 -27.07 -13.17 19.48
CA ALA A 250 -27.48 -11.77 19.28
C ALA A 250 -26.50 -10.76 19.88
N ASN A 251 -25.73 -11.12 20.91
CA ASN A 251 -24.78 -10.25 21.59
C ASN A 251 -23.37 -10.29 20.98
N TRP A 252 -23.14 -11.15 20.01
CA TRP A 252 -21.86 -11.23 19.31
C TRP A 252 -21.61 -10.02 18.41
N LYS A 253 -20.33 -9.80 18.09
CA LYS A 253 -19.83 -8.63 17.36
C LYS A 253 -20.10 -8.78 15.87
N GLN A 254 -20.63 -7.75 15.23
CA GLN A 254 -21.00 -7.76 13.81
C GLN A 254 -19.77 -7.60 12.90
N THR A 255 -19.70 -8.40 11.85
CA THR A 255 -18.65 -8.41 10.80
C THR A 255 -19.30 -8.48 9.41
N ARG A 256 -18.53 -8.26 8.34
CA ARG A 256 -18.95 -8.39 6.93
C ARG A 256 -17.93 -9.15 6.10
N ALA A 257 -18.40 -9.90 5.10
CA ALA A 257 -17.55 -10.75 4.25
C ALA A 257 -16.86 -10.01 3.09
N THR A 258 -17.43 -8.94 2.53
CA THR A 258 -16.79 -8.17 1.45
C THR A 258 -16.74 -6.66 1.70
N GLY A 259 -15.52 -6.12 1.67
CA GLY A 259 -15.03 -5.12 0.68
C GLY A 259 -15.71 -3.75 0.53
N SER A 260 -16.95 -3.52 0.98
CA SER A 260 -17.47 -2.16 1.19
C SER A 260 -16.81 -1.62 2.45
N GLY A 261 -15.51 -1.33 2.33
CA GLY A 261 -14.54 -1.27 3.43
C GLY A 261 -15.11 -0.56 4.65
N CYS A 262 -14.83 -1.09 5.84
CA CYS A 262 -15.31 -0.53 7.10
C CYS A 262 -15.39 0.97 7.03
N VAL A 263 -16.63 1.47 6.97
CA VAL A 263 -16.86 2.87 6.63
C VAL A 263 -16.33 3.71 7.78
N GLY A 264 -15.22 4.41 7.52
CA GLY A 264 -14.56 5.32 8.46
C GLY A 264 -13.52 4.68 9.38
N GLY A 265 -12.83 3.62 8.95
CA GLY A 265 -11.61 3.13 9.60
C GLY A 265 -10.33 3.81 9.10
N ILE A 266 -9.23 3.63 9.83
CA ILE A 266 -7.91 4.22 9.57
C ILE A 266 -7.22 3.49 8.42
N ARG A 267 -6.61 4.21 7.48
CA ARG A 267 -5.95 3.67 6.29
C ARG A 267 -4.54 4.22 6.14
N LEU A 268 -3.56 3.35 5.97
CA LEU A 268 -2.24 3.75 5.52
C LEU A 268 -2.11 3.59 4.00
N SER A 269 -1.53 4.58 3.33
CA SER A 269 -1.20 4.51 1.91
C SER A 269 0.26 4.87 1.67
N SER A 270 0.79 4.49 0.50
CA SER A 270 2.16 4.81 0.07
C SER A 270 2.45 6.32 0.11
N SER A 271 1.44 7.16 -0.20
CA SER A 271 1.55 8.62 -0.20
C SER A 271 1.76 9.21 1.19
N GLY A 272 1.26 8.55 2.23
CA GLY A 272 1.42 8.95 3.63
C GLY A 272 2.82 8.69 4.19
N ILE A 273 3.66 7.92 3.50
CA ILE A 273 5.02 7.55 3.94
C ILE A 273 6.03 8.53 3.32
N ARG A 274 6.92 9.13 4.13
CA ARG A 274 7.93 10.10 3.67
C ARG A 274 9.13 10.25 4.60
N THR A 275 10.20 10.82 4.08
CA THR A 275 11.35 11.34 4.84
C THR A 275 11.36 12.88 4.88
N ASN A 276 12.16 13.48 5.78
CA ASN A 276 12.40 14.93 5.86
C ASN A 276 13.35 15.49 4.78
N ASN A 277 13.81 14.65 3.86
CA ASN A 277 14.79 15.03 2.87
C ASN A 277 14.15 15.79 1.69
N ALA A 278 14.97 16.55 0.94
CA ALA A 278 14.51 17.31 -0.23
C ALA A 278 13.70 16.44 -1.21
N SER A 279 14.14 15.19 -1.38
CA SER A 279 13.37 14.11 -1.96
C SER A 279 12.76 13.27 -0.83
N PRO A 280 11.42 13.26 -0.64
CA PRO A 280 10.75 12.61 0.50
C PRO A 280 10.79 11.08 0.47
N HIS A 281 11.51 10.49 -0.48
CA HIS A 281 11.68 9.06 -0.74
C HIS A 281 13.16 8.63 -0.73
N HIS A 282 14.05 9.53 -0.30
CA HIS A 282 15.49 9.31 -0.19
C HIS A 282 15.86 9.21 1.29
N ILE A 283 16.82 8.35 1.62
CA ILE A 283 17.57 8.35 2.89
C ILE A 283 18.93 9.01 2.65
N ASP A 284 19.15 10.20 3.20
CA ASP A 284 20.43 10.89 3.07
C ASP A 284 21.51 10.12 3.86
N THR A 285 22.64 9.84 3.23
CA THR A 285 23.78 9.10 3.80
C THR A 285 24.92 10.01 4.27
N THR A 286 24.75 11.33 4.18
CA THR A 286 25.79 12.30 4.52
C THR A 286 26.11 12.21 6.01
N PRO A 287 27.39 12.08 6.41
CA PRO A 287 27.77 12.09 7.83
C PRO A 287 27.28 13.36 8.53
N GLY A 288 26.73 13.22 9.74
CA GLY A 288 26.12 14.33 10.48
C GLY A 288 24.66 14.62 10.11
N HIS A 289 24.14 14.08 9.01
CA HIS A 289 22.74 14.25 8.65
C HIS A 289 21.82 13.39 9.55
N VAL A 290 20.63 13.91 9.87
CA VAL A 290 19.60 13.22 10.64
C VAL A 290 18.38 12.96 9.77
N ASN A 291 18.15 11.70 9.43
CA ASN A 291 16.94 11.28 8.72
C ASN A 291 15.75 11.20 9.69
N VAL A 292 14.61 11.71 9.26
CA VAL A 292 13.32 11.58 9.94
C VAL A 292 12.36 10.86 9.03
N PHE A 293 11.88 9.70 9.45
CA PHE A 293 10.83 8.93 8.79
C PHE A 293 9.48 9.35 9.33
N SER A 294 8.47 9.39 8.47
CA SER A 294 7.12 9.68 8.91
C SER A 294 6.05 8.93 8.14
N ALA A 295 4.96 8.64 8.84
CA ALA A 295 3.76 8.01 8.30
C ALA A 295 2.54 8.84 8.69
N GLN A 296 1.72 9.16 7.69
CA GLN A 296 0.46 9.88 7.86
C GLN A 296 -0.69 8.98 7.38
N PRO A 297 -1.35 8.27 8.30
CA PRO A 297 -2.60 7.58 7.98
C PRO A 297 -3.71 8.57 7.61
N ASP A 298 -4.66 8.11 6.81
CA ASP A 298 -5.98 8.70 6.69
C ASP A 298 -6.85 8.19 7.84
N TYR A 299 -7.29 9.11 8.70
CA TYR A 299 -8.08 8.82 9.88
C TYR A 299 -9.59 8.88 9.63
N GLY A 300 -10.02 9.32 8.44
CA GLY A 300 -11.44 9.47 8.11
C GLY A 300 -12.20 10.29 9.15
N ALA A 301 -13.21 9.67 9.77
CA ALA A 301 -14.04 10.27 10.82
C ALA A 301 -13.63 9.87 12.25
N VAL A 302 -12.51 9.17 12.43
CA VAL A 302 -12.02 8.74 13.74
C VAL A 302 -11.47 9.95 14.51
N GLY A 303 -11.92 10.10 15.76
CA GLY A 303 -11.38 11.11 16.68
C GLY A 303 -9.94 10.78 17.05
N LEU A 304 -9.02 11.69 16.74
CA LEU A 304 -7.59 11.52 17.00
C LEU A 304 -7.25 11.79 18.47
N PHE A 305 -6.40 10.94 19.02
CA PHE A 305 -5.69 11.18 20.28
C PHE A 305 -4.27 10.59 20.21
N ASP A 306 -3.37 11.10 21.05
CA ASP A 306 -1.98 10.68 21.08
C ASP A 306 -1.84 9.22 21.53
N ASN A 307 -0.86 8.50 20.98
CA ASN A 307 -0.60 7.08 21.24
C ASN A 307 -1.73 6.10 20.85
N MET A 308 -2.72 6.55 20.08
CA MET A 308 -3.76 5.69 19.51
C MET A 308 -3.19 4.59 18.59
N LEU A 309 -2.12 4.90 17.87
CA LEU A 309 -1.46 4.01 16.93
C LEU A 309 0.03 3.98 17.22
N GLN A 310 0.65 2.86 16.88
CA GLN A 310 2.09 2.70 16.78
C GLN A 310 2.49 2.25 15.39
N ALA A 311 3.67 2.65 14.92
CA ALA A 311 4.24 2.20 13.66
C ALA A 311 5.56 1.46 13.82
N GLU A 312 5.85 0.63 12.84
CA GLU A 312 7.14 0.01 12.58
C GLU A 312 7.64 0.40 11.18
N PHE A 313 8.91 0.81 11.08
CA PHE A 313 9.53 1.21 9.81
C PHE A 313 10.60 0.21 9.36
N ARG A 314 10.55 -0.19 8.09
CA ARG A 314 11.54 -1.05 7.44
C ARG A 314 11.98 -0.47 6.11
N ILE A 315 13.19 -0.81 5.65
CA ILE A 315 13.74 -0.36 4.37
C ILE A 315 14.25 -1.51 3.52
N ALA A 316 14.34 -1.30 2.22
CA ALA A 316 15.02 -2.22 1.32
C ALA A 316 15.57 -1.48 0.09
N ASN A 317 16.52 -2.07 -0.62
CA ASN A 317 17.08 -1.46 -1.83
C ASN A 317 15.98 -1.15 -2.85
N TRP A 318 16.14 -0.05 -3.58
CA TRP A 318 15.20 0.33 -4.62
C TRP A 318 15.15 -0.71 -5.75
N GLY A 319 13.93 -1.05 -6.19
CA GLY A 319 13.70 -2.09 -7.19
C GLY A 319 12.53 -2.98 -6.79
N SER A 320 12.71 -4.30 -6.85
CA SER A 320 11.66 -5.26 -6.60
C SER A 320 12.14 -6.46 -5.79
N ILE A 321 11.34 -6.85 -4.82
CA ILE A 321 11.61 -7.97 -3.92
C ILE A 321 10.51 -9.01 -4.12
N ALA A 322 10.91 -10.28 -4.27
CA ALA A 322 9.96 -11.37 -4.44
C ALA A 322 9.45 -11.89 -3.10
N ASP A 323 10.32 -12.12 -2.11
CA ASP A 323 9.85 -12.47 -0.77
C ASP A 323 9.87 -11.22 0.15
N PRO A 324 8.72 -10.69 0.57
CA PRO A 324 8.64 -9.60 1.55
C PRO A 324 9.28 -9.87 2.92
N ASN A 325 9.62 -11.11 3.26
CA ASN A 325 10.40 -11.43 4.46
C ASN A 325 11.90 -11.57 4.18
N ALA A 326 12.32 -11.54 2.91
CA ALA A 326 13.72 -11.51 2.50
C ALA A 326 14.09 -10.15 1.90
N GLY A 327 15.08 -9.47 2.48
CA GLY A 327 15.61 -8.23 1.94
C GLY A 327 14.99 -6.93 2.48
N TRP A 328 13.93 -7.00 3.30
CA TRP A 328 13.52 -5.88 4.15
C TRP A 328 14.34 -5.87 5.44
N ILE A 329 14.94 -4.72 5.74
CA ILE A 329 15.80 -4.48 6.89
C ILE A 329 15.03 -3.60 7.88
N PRO A 330 14.79 -4.06 9.13
CA PRO A 330 14.22 -3.22 10.17
C PRO A 330 15.14 -2.04 10.47
N ILE A 331 14.57 -0.84 10.55
CA ILE A 331 15.34 0.32 11.00
C ILE A 331 15.53 0.20 12.53
N PRO A 332 16.77 0.27 13.05
CA PRO A 332 17.02 0.17 14.48
C PRO A 332 16.17 1.14 15.30
N ASN A 333 15.50 0.64 16.34
CA ASN A 333 14.61 1.39 17.23
C ASN A 333 13.38 2.04 16.56
N ALA A 334 13.04 1.68 15.32
CA ALA A 334 11.90 2.25 14.61
C ALA A 334 10.62 1.40 14.76
N THR A 335 10.44 0.75 15.91
CA THR A 335 9.29 -0.08 16.26
C THR A 335 8.54 0.56 17.43
N GLY A 336 7.20 0.52 17.41
CA GLY A 336 6.39 1.05 18.50
C GLY A 336 6.25 2.58 18.48
N ILE A 337 6.50 3.22 17.34
CA ILE A 337 6.55 4.69 17.23
C ILE A 337 5.13 5.27 17.25
N PRO A 338 4.76 6.08 18.25
CA PRO A 338 3.37 6.49 18.43
C PRO A 338 2.95 7.62 17.46
N ASN A 339 1.66 7.71 17.17
CA ASN A 339 1.09 8.91 16.57
C ASN A 339 1.03 10.05 17.60
N GLN A 340 1.31 11.27 17.15
CA GLN A 340 1.37 12.45 18.00
C GLN A 340 0.69 13.67 17.34
N GLY A 341 0.11 14.52 18.17
CA GLY A 341 -0.41 15.82 17.81
C GLY A 341 -1.73 15.79 17.02
N PRO A 342 -2.27 16.98 16.69
CA PRO A 342 -3.61 17.13 16.12
C PRO A 342 -3.75 16.56 14.70
N ALA A 343 -2.62 16.32 14.00
CA ALA A 343 -2.60 15.69 12.69
C ALA A 343 -2.44 14.15 12.77
N GLY A 344 -2.18 13.59 13.96
CA GLY A 344 -1.89 12.17 14.12
C GLY A 344 -0.63 11.73 13.38
N LEU A 345 0.37 12.61 13.22
CA LEU A 345 1.56 12.25 12.48
C LEU A 345 2.41 11.27 13.30
N ILE A 346 2.89 10.20 12.66
CA ILE A 346 3.85 9.28 13.26
C ILE A 346 5.23 9.66 12.73
N GLN A 347 6.17 9.97 13.64
CA GLN A 347 7.52 10.44 13.28
C GLN A 347 8.58 9.68 14.06
N PHE A 348 9.53 9.11 13.32
CA PHE A 348 10.72 8.48 13.86
C PHE A 348 11.96 9.27 13.44
N THR A 349 12.77 9.68 14.41
CA THR A 349 14.03 10.38 14.17
C THR A 349 15.18 9.42 14.37
N CYS A 350 15.98 9.24 13.32
CA CYS A 350 17.17 8.40 13.38
C CYS A 350 18.27 9.01 14.25
N PRO A 351 19.22 8.17 14.72
CA PRO A 351 20.55 8.66 15.09
C PRO A 351 21.20 9.40 13.91
N SER A 352 22.04 10.39 14.21
CA SER A 352 22.86 11.07 13.21
C SER A 352 23.74 10.06 12.46
N ASN A 353 23.84 10.23 11.14
CA ASN A 353 24.71 9.42 10.32
C ASN A 353 26.18 9.58 10.73
N THR A 354 26.94 8.51 10.61
CA THR A 354 28.40 8.49 10.74
C THR A 354 29.03 8.09 9.41
N VAL A 355 30.36 8.09 9.34
CA VAL A 355 31.08 7.60 8.15
C VAL A 355 30.80 6.13 7.83
N ALA A 356 30.39 5.34 8.82
CA ALA A 356 30.17 3.90 8.68
C ALA A 356 28.69 3.50 8.80
N GLN A 357 27.81 4.40 9.27
CA GLN A 357 26.41 4.09 9.55
C GLN A 357 25.43 5.16 9.04
N THR A 358 24.32 4.72 8.46
CA THR A 358 23.16 5.56 8.11
C THR A 358 21.96 5.09 8.94
N CYS A 359 21.38 5.99 9.74
CA CYS A 359 20.31 5.65 10.69
C CYS A 359 20.63 4.42 11.58
N GLY A 360 21.87 4.35 12.09
CA GLY A 360 22.34 3.23 12.94
C GLY A 360 22.57 1.90 12.22
N MET A 361 22.26 1.79 10.92
CA MET A 361 22.54 0.62 10.09
C MET A 361 23.90 0.77 9.41
N ALA A 362 24.61 -0.33 9.20
CA ALA A 362 25.86 -0.32 8.43
C ALA A 362 25.64 0.25 7.03
N VAL A 363 26.53 1.14 6.57
CA VAL A 363 26.48 1.73 5.22
C VAL A 363 27.00 0.69 4.23
N PRO A 364 26.16 -0.02 3.43
CA PRO A 364 25.77 0.36 2.04
C PRO A 364 24.38 -0.23 1.60
N ALA A 365 23.79 -0.11 0.39
CA ALA A 365 24.14 0.45 -0.92
C ALA A 365 22.90 1.19 -1.49
N GLN A 366 23.14 2.30 -2.18
CA GLN A 366 22.17 3.21 -2.80
C GLN A 366 21.39 4.13 -1.86
N LYS A 367 21.42 5.42 -2.24
CA LYS A 367 20.68 6.52 -1.66
C LYS A 367 19.15 6.31 -1.70
N HIS A 368 18.64 5.69 -2.76
CA HIS A 368 17.20 5.47 -2.89
C HIS A 368 16.83 4.08 -2.36
N GLN A 369 15.80 4.05 -1.52
CA GLN A 369 15.39 2.90 -0.74
C GLN A 369 13.86 2.84 -0.75
N CYS A 370 13.32 1.62 -0.80
CA CYS A 370 11.93 1.34 -0.51
C CYS A 370 11.70 1.53 0.99
N ILE A 371 10.55 2.10 1.39
CA ILE A 371 10.18 2.27 2.80
C ILE A 371 8.86 1.55 3.04
N GLN A 372 8.81 0.63 3.99
CA GLN A 372 7.59 -0.03 4.45
C GLN A 372 7.23 0.49 5.84
N VAL A 373 5.93 0.68 6.06
CA VAL A 373 5.37 1.04 7.36
C VAL A 373 4.24 0.09 7.71
N ARG A 374 4.28 -0.48 8.92
CA ARG A 374 3.22 -1.28 9.51
C ARG A 374 2.63 -0.55 10.71
N LEU A 375 1.31 -0.50 10.83
CA LEU A 375 0.54 0.09 11.92
C LEU A 375 0.06 -1.00 12.88
N ASN A 376 0.08 -0.68 14.18
CA ASN A 376 -0.51 -1.44 15.26
C ASN A 376 -1.33 -0.49 16.14
N TYR A 377 -2.25 -1.03 16.94
CA TYR A 377 -2.88 -0.25 18.01
C TYR A 377 -1.86 0.10 19.09
N GLY A 378 -1.88 1.35 19.54
CA GLY A 378 -1.09 1.76 20.70
C GLY A 378 -1.84 1.49 22.01
N PRO A 379 -1.14 1.54 23.17
CA PRO A 379 -1.71 1.24 24.47
C PRO A 379 -2.97 2.05 24.78
N GLY A 380 -4.02 1.40 25.28
CA GLY A 380 -5.28 2.04 25.66
C GLY A 380 -6.21 2.37 24.50
N SER A 381 -5.84 2.00 23.26
CA SER A 381 -6.68 2.20 22.09
C SER A 381 -7.82 1.19 22.05
N ASN A 382 -9.01 1.64 21.67
CA ASN A 382 -10.15 0.76 21.46
C ASN A 382 -10.36 0.49 19.96
N PRO A 383 -10.16 -0.75 19.47
CA PRO A 383 -10.37 -1.10 18.08
C PRO A 383 -11.83 -0.91 17.62
N ASP A 384 -12.81 -0.93 18.54
CA ASP A 384 -14.22 -0.65 18.23
C ASP A 384 -14.43 0.83 17.82
N ILE A 385 -13.58 1.75 18.28
CA ILE A 385 -13.69 3.20 18.03
C ILE A 385 -12.82 3.62 16.84
N ALA A 386 -11.64 3.00 16.69
CA ALA A 386 -10.61 3.41 15.74
C ALA A 386 -10.14 2.25 14.83
N PRO A 387 -11.04 1.55 14.12
CA PRO A 387 -10.67 0.35 13.39
C PRO A 387 -9.65 0.63 12.29
N ILE A 388 -8.53 -0.10 12.26
CA ILE A 388 -7.55 -0.03 11.17
C ILE A 388 -8.02 -0.92 10.00
N THR A 389 -8.03 -0.37 8.79
CA THR A 389 -8.50 -1.07 7.57
C THR A 389 -7.41 -1.33 6.56
N THR A 390 -6.26 -0.66 6.69
CA THR A 390 -5.05 -0.95 5.94
C THR A 390 -3.87 -0.76 6.89
N ALA A 391 -3.38 -1.87 7.43
CA ALA A 391 -2.38 -1.85 8.49
C ALA A 391 -0.94 -1.80 7.97
N SER A 392 -0.70 -1.92 6.67
CA SER A 392 0.65 -1.80 6.11
C SER A 392 0.62 -1.18 4.72
N ALA A 393 1.63 -0.38 4.43
CA ALA A 393 1.88 0.15 3.09
C ALA A 393 3.38 0.32 2.88
N TYR A 394 3.78 0.46 1.63
CA TYR A 394 5.15 0.75 1.25
C TYR A 394 5.20 1.87 0.22
N ARG A 395 6.36 2.52 0.11
CA ARG A 395 6.65 3.53 -0.91
C ARG A 395 7.89 3.12 -1.69
N ASN A 396 7.73 2.98 -3.01
CA ASN A 396 8.77 2.54 -3.94
C ASN A 396 8.76 3.38 -5.24
N MET A 397 8.92 4.69 -5.09
CA MET A 397 8.89 5.66 -6.19
C MET A 397 9.94 6.76 -6.01
N ASP A 398 10.56 7.15 -7.12
CA ASP A 398 11.59 8.20 -7.19
C ASP A 398 11.05 9.40 -7.99
N PHE A 399 11.33 10.63 -7.56
CA PHE A 399 11.06 11.83 -8.34
C PHE A 399 12.37 12.53 -8.67
N VAL A 400 12.67 12.64 -9.95
CA VAL A 400 13.98 13.11 -10.42
C VAL A 400 13.84 14.25 -11.44
N PRO A 401 14.69 15.29 -11.37
CA PRO A 401 14.82 16.24 -12.46
C PRO A 401 15.48 15.53 -13.65
N LEU A 402 15.05 15.84 -14.86
CA LEU A 402 15.45 15.14 -16.06
C LEU A 402 16.17 16.10 -17.01
N SER A 403 17.31 15.64 -17.53
CA SER A 403 17.88 15.98 -18.86
C SER A 403 18.46 14.65 -19.38
N SER A 404 19.29 14.01 -18.56
CA SER A 404 19.59 12.58 -18.63
C SER A 404 19.61 12.02 -17.21
N HIS A 405 18.97 10.87 -16.99
CA HIS A 405 18.92 10.22 -15.69
C HIS A 405 19.16 8.71 -15.81
N GLU A 406 19.99 8.19 -14.91
CA GLU A 406 20.27 6.76 -14.81
C GLU A 406 20.09 6.28 -13.36
N ARG A 407 19.44 5.13 -13.21
CA ARG A 407 19.18 4.52 -11.89
C ARG A 407 19.29 3.01 -11.95
N THR A 408 19.98 2.42 -10.99
CA THR A 408 20.09 0.96 -10.87
C THR A 408 19.04 0.41 -9.89
N ALA A 409 18.11 -0.41 -10.38
CA ALA A 409 17.14 -1.16 -9.59
C ALA A 409 17.67 -2.56 -9.26
N GLU A 410 17.36 -3.04 -8.05
CA GLU A 410 17.67 -4.40 -7.60
C GLU A 410 16.43 -5.30 -7.73
N ILE A 411 16.53 -6.43 -8.42
CA ILE A 411 15.49 -7.46 -8.51
C ILE A 411 15.95 -8.68 -7.71
N SER A 412 15.33 -8.92 -6.56
CA SER A 412 15.69 -10.01 -5.65
C SER A 412 14.68 -11.15 -5.71
N VAL A 413 15.16 -12.38 -5.91
CA VAL A 413 14.37 -13.63 -5.81
C VAL A 413 14.72 -14.43 -4.55
N LYS A 414 15.42 -13.82 -3.60
CA LYS A 414 15.69 -14.38 -2.27
C LYS A 414 14.38 -14.75 -1.57
N GLY A 415 14.40 -15.84 -0.81
CA GLY A 415 13.28 -16.44 -0.07
C GLY A 415 12.38 -17.36 -0.90
N LEU A 416 12.44 -17.32 -2.24
CA LEU A 416 11.50 -18.06 -3.08
C LEU A 416 11.68 -19.58 -3.02
N SER A 417 12.86 -20.10 -2.70
CA SER A 417 13.06 -21.56 -2.59
C SER A 417 12.28 -22.13 -1.43
N ALA A 418 12.32 -21.46 -0.28
CA ALA A 418 11.59 -21.86 0.92
C ALA A 418 10.08 -21.80 0.69
N ILE A 419 9.61 -20.74 0.02
CA ILE A 419 8.18 -20.51 -0.25
C ILE A 419 7.63 -21.53 -1.26
N LEU A 420 8.37 -21.81 -2.34
CA LEU A 420 7.91 -22.64 -3.45
C LEU A 420 8.27 -24.13 -3.29
N GLY A 421 9.14 -24.45 -2.32
CA GLY A 421 9.66 -25.80 -2.10
C GLY A 421 10.53 -26.33 -3.24
N ASN A 422 11.22 -25.45 -3.97
CA ASN A 422 12.10 -25.84 -5.08
C ASN A 422 13.31 -24.90 -5.27
N GLU A 423 14.45 -25.49 -5.63
CA GLU A 423 15.75 -24.82 -5.82
C GLU A 423 16.12 -24.68 -7.31
N GLN A 424 15.32 -23.94 -8.07
CA GLN A 424 15.57 -23.66 -9.49
C GLN A 424 15.96 -22.19 -9.75
N ASP A 425 16.63 -21.91 -10.86
CA ASP A 425 16.73 -20.53 -11.33
C ASP A 425 15.33 -19.96 -11.62
N ARG A 426 15.17 -18.66 -11.45
CA ARG A 426 13.86 -18.00 -11.55
C ARG A 426 13.80 -17.15 -12.81
N GLU A 427 12.79 -17.41 -13.62
CA GLU A 427 12.38 -16.50 -14.68
C GLU A 427 11.51 -15.38 -14.10
N VAL A 428 11.87 -14.13 -14.38
CA VAL A 428 11.13 -12.93 -14.01
C VAL A 428 10.77 -12.15 -15.27
N TYR A 429 9.49 -11.97 -15.51
CA TYR A 429 8.96 -11.22 -16.63
C TYR A 429 8.76 -9.76 -16.19
N LEU A 430 9.44 -8.83 -16.88
CA LEU A 430 9.39 -7.41 -16.59
C LEU A 430 8.50 -6.72 -17.61
N TYR A 431 7.37 -6.19 -17.15
CA TYR A 431 6.53 -5.31 -17.97
C TYR A 431 6.93 -3.86 -17.74
N VAL A 432 7.35 -3.19 -18.81
CA VAL A 432 7.85 -1.82 -18.78
C VAL A 432 6.82 -0.87 -19.37
N TYR A 433 6.36 0.09 -18.57
CA TYR A 433 5.34 1.07 -18.93
C TYR A 433 5.95 2.48 -18.98
N PRO A 434 6.32 2.98 -20.18
CA PRO A 434 6.63 4.39 -20.37
C PRO A 434 5.32 5.19 -20.50
N GLY A 435 4.95 5.93 -19.46
CA GLY A 435 3.73 6.73 -19.43
C GLY A 435 4.04 8.22 -19.53
N ASN A 436 3.27 8.95 -20.35
CA ASN A 436 3.51 10.37 -20.67
C ASN A 436 4.96 10.66 -21.14
N LEU A 437 5.61 9.68 -21.77
CA LEU A 437 6.95 9.77 -22.37
C LEU A 437 6.85 9.64 -23.90
N PRO A 438 6.37 10.67 -24.63
CA PRO A 438 6.32 10.63 -26.09
C PRO A 438 7.72 10.43 -26.69
N ALA A 439 7.79 9.67 -27.78
CA ALA A 439 9.03 9.45 -28.51
C ALA A 439 9.62 10.76 -29.06
N HIS A 440 10.92 10.77 -29.34
CA HIS A 440 11.60 11.92 -29.94
C HIS A 440 10.94 12.33 -31.26
N GLY A 441 10.76 13.64 -31.45
CA GLY A 441 10.23 14.23 -32.67
C GLY A 441 10.75 15.65 -32.89
N ASN A 442 9.99 16.43 -33.67
CA ASN A 442 10.34 17.80 -34.03
C ASN A 442 9.42 18.85 -33.39
N GLU A 443 8.35 18.41 -32.74
CA GLU A 443 7.41 19.30 -32.06
C GLU A 443 7.85 19.55 -30.63
N GLN A 444 7.73 20.81 -30.20
CA GLN A 444 8.00 21.17 -28.82
C GLN A 444 6.87 20.68 -27.92
N ILE A 445 7.24 19.96 -26.87
CA ILE A 445 6.35 19.54 -25.79
C ILE A 445 6.77 20.26 -24.51
N PHE A 446 5.79 20.64 -23.70
CA PHE A 446 5.99 21.22 -22.38
C PHE A 446 5.35 20.31 -21.35
N LEU A 447 6.06 20.07 -20.24
CA LEU A 447 5.46 19.36 -19.13
C LEU A 447 4.37 20.22 -18.48
N ALA A 448 3.31 19.58 -18.01
CA ALA A 448 2.19 20.24 -17.35
C ALA A 448 2.54 20.64 -15.90
N THR A 449 3.57 21.48 -15.72
CA THR A 449 4.16 21.85 -14.43
C THR A 449 3.14 22.42 -13.45
N ASP A 450 2.16 23.19 -13.91
CA ASP A 450 1.06 23.70 -13.07
C ASP A 450 0.17 22.57 -12.53
N ARG A 451 -0.16 21.59 -13.37
CA ARG A 451 -0.92 20.40 -12.94
C ARG A 451 -0.11 19.55 -11.99
N MET A 452 1.19 19.39 -12.26
CA MET A 452 2.12 18.69 -11.37
C MET A 452 2.17 19.38 -9.99
N ALA A 453 2.34 20.70 -9.96
CA ALA A 453 2.38 21.47 -8.71
C ALA A 453 1.06 21.36 -7.92
N GLU A 454 -0.09 21.42 -8.60
CA GLU A 454 -1.40 21.27 -7.97
C GLU A 454 -1.64 19.86 -7.45
N THR A 455 -1.33 18.81 -8.23
CA THR A 455 -1.41 17.42 -7.75
C THR A 455 -0.50 17.20 -6.55
N LYS A 456 0.75 17.70 -6.57
CA LYS A 456 1.66 17.63 -5.43
C LYS A 456 1.08 18.33 -4.18
N ARG A 457 0.48 19.51 -4.35
CA ARG A 457 -0.18 20.24 -3.27
C ARG A 457 -1.34 19.44 -2.67
N GLN A 458 -2.18 18.84 -3.51
CA GLN A 458 -3.31 18.01 -3.07
C GLN A 458 -2.84 16.74 -2.37
N LEU A 459 -1.71 16.15 -2.75
CA LEU A 459 -1.12 15.00 -2.06
C LEU A 459 -0.51 15.36 -0.71
N LEU A 460 0.11 16.54 -0.60
CA LEU A 460 0.73 17.01 0.65
C LEU A 460 -0.29 17.55 1.65
N ALA A 461 -1.40 18.11 1.15
CA ALA A 461 -2.49 18.66 1.93
C ALA A 461 -3.82 18.34 1.24
N PRO A 462 -4.34 17.11 1.38
CA PRO A 462 -5.62 16.74 0.79
C PRO A 462 -6.70 17.70 1.31
N PRO A 463 -7.58 18.21 0.43
CA PRO A 463 -8.64 19.10 0.87
C PRO A 463 -9.49 18.37 1.92
N PRO A 464 -9.89 19.06 3.01
CA PRO A 464 -10.73 18.45 4.03
C PRO A 464 -11.99 17.90 3.36
N PRO A 465 -12.48 16.72 3.77
CA PRO A 465 -13.68 16.14 3.19
C PRO A 465 -14.83 17.17 3.27
N PRO A 466 -15.69 17.25 2.25
CA PRO A 466 -16.80 18.19 2.27
C PRO A 466 -17.64 17.94 3.53
N VAL A 467 -17.64 18.93 4.43
CA VAL A 467 -18.46 18.89 5.64
C VAL A 467 -19.91 18.94 5.18
N GLN A 468 -20.65 17.85 5.38
CA GLN A 468 -22.10 17.86 5.22
C GLN A 468 -22.70 18.64 6.39
N VAL A 469 -22.92 19.94 6.20
CA VAL A 469 -23.73 20.72 7.14
C VAL A 469 -25.19 20.46 6.76
N ARG A 470 -25.95 19.83 7.66
CA ARG A 470 -27.42 19.79 7.52
C ARG A 470 -27.96 21.19 7.79
N ASP A 471 -28.60 21.80 6.78
CA ASP A 471 -29.53 22.90 6.98
C ASP A 471 -30.66 22.42 7.94
N PRO A 472 -31.11 23.23 8.91
CA PRO A 472 -32.32 22.95 9.71
C PRO A 472 -33.58 22.59 8.91
N LYS A 473 -33.62 22.75 7.58
CA LYS A 473 -34.72 22.34 6.68
C LYS A 473 -34.46 21.06 5.86
N GLY A 474 -33.34 20.38 6.03
CA GLY A 474 -33.12 19.03 5.48
C GLY A 474 -32.74 18.93 3.99
N ALA A 475 -32.37 20.03 3.33
CA ALA A 475 -31.81 19.98 1.98
C ALA A 475 -30.27 19.86 2.00
N LEU A 476 -29.73 18.94 1.20
CA LEU A 476 -28.28 18.78 0.96
C LEU A 476 -27.80 19.92 0.04
N GLU A 477 -27.13 20.94 0.59
CA GLU A 477 -26.49 21.98 -0.22
C GLU A 477 -24.97 21.80 -0.22
N TYR A 478 -24.38 21.76 -1.42
CA TYR A 478 -22.95 21.53 -1.64
C TYR A 478 -22.20 22.87 -1.58
N ILE A 479 -21.68 23.27 -0.42
CA ILE A 479 -20.95 24.55 -0.28
C ILE A 479 -19.55 24.42 -0.91
N LYS A 480 -19.36 24.96 -2.12
CA LYS A 480 -18.04 25.10 -2.74
C LYS A 480 -17.35 26.39 -2.27
N THR A 481 -16.21 26.19 -1.58
CA THR A 481 -15.04 27.08 -1.42
C THR A 481 -15.13 28.44 -0.69
N ARG A 482 -13.94 28.85 -0.19
CA ARG A 482 -13.59 30.00 0.68
C ARG A 482 -14.26 31.35 0.37
N GLN A 483 -14.69 31.61 -0.87
CA GLN A 483 -15.29 32.90 -1.26
C GLN A 483 -16.63 33.16 -0.55
N GLN A 484 -17.43 32.13 -0.26
CA GLN A 484 -18.71 32.32 0.44
C GLN A 484 -18.54 32.54 1.96
N ARG A 485 -17.41 32.12 2.56
CA ARG A 485 -17.12 32.43 3.97
C ARG A 485 -16.83 33.92 4.19
N GLN A 486 -16.23 34.60 3.21
CA GLN A 486 -16.01 36.05 3.28
C GLN A 486 -17.31 36.85 3.08
N LEU A 487 -18.27 36.32 2.31
CA LEU A 487 -19.61 36.91 2.17
C LEU A 487 -20.50 36.67 3.40
N ALA A 488 -20.35 35.53 4.08
CA ALA A 488 -21.05 35.28 5.34
C ALA A 488 -20.49 36.09 6.52
N ALA A 489 -19.18 36.40 6.51
CA ALA A 489 -18.54 37.21 7.54
C ALA A 489 -18.74 38.74 7.38
N SER A 490 -19.24 39.21 6.24
CA SER A 490 -19.39 40.65 5.95
C SER A 490 -20.82 41.20 6.07
N ASN A 491 -21.84 40.36 6.23
CA ASN A 491 -23.24 40.80 6.26
C ASN A 491 -23.79 41.03 7.66
N GLY A 492 -23.12 41.91 8.40
CA GLY A 492 -23.64 42.55 9.60
C GLY A 492 -24.13 43.98 9.34
N VAL A 493 -25.01 44.25 8.35
CA VAL A 493 -25.70 45.56 8.21
C VAL A 493 -27.10 45.41 7.57
N ARG A 494 -28.07 46.18 8.10
CA ARG A 494 -29.49 46.35 7.72
C ARG A 494 -29.70 47.13 6.39
N PRO A 495 -30.94 47.23 5.85
CA PRO A 495 -31.21 47.24 4.41
C PRO A 495 -31.14 48.62 3.73
N GLY A 496 -30.64 48.64 2.50
CA GLY A 496 -30.66 49.80 1.60
C GLY A 496 -30.57 49.35 0.15
N VAL A 497 -31.48 49.88 -0.67
CA VAL A 497 -31.76 49.57 -2.08
C VAL A 497 -30.52 49.68 -2.97
N ALA A 498 -30.21 48.63 -3.75
CA ALA A 498 -29.49 48.78 -5.03
C ALA A 498 -29.74 47.57 -5.95
N THR A 499 -29.88 47.91 -7.22
CA THR A 499 -30.45 47.19 -8.36
C THR A 499 -29.66 45.98 -8.85
N HIS A 500 -30.40 44.95 -9.32
CA HIS A 500 -29.90 43.82 -10.08
C HIS A 500 -29.07 44.24 -11.31
N VAL A 501 -27.85 43.72 -11.40
CA VAL A 501 -27.22 43.37 -12.69
C VAL A 501 -26.62 41.97 -12.52
N PRO A 502 -27.21 40.91 -13.11
CA PRO A 502 -26.62 39.59 -13.05
C PRO A 502 -25.44 39.51 -14.04
N GLN A 503 -24.21 39.62 -13.53
CA GLN A 503 -23.04 39.17 -14.27
C GLN A 503 -22.91 37.65 -14.12
N LYS A 504 -23.21 36.94 -15.21
CA LYS A 504 -23.00 35.50 -15.40
C LYS A 504 -21.51 35.16 -15.17
N PRO A 505 -21.14 34.33 -14.18
CA PRO A 505 -19.80 33.79 -14.11
C PRO A 505 -19.61 32.81 -15.27
N VAL A 506 -18.69 33.14 -16.17
CA VAL A 506 -18.22 32.22 -17.21
C VAL A 506 -17.32 31.20 -16.51
N ALA A 507 -17.92 30.15 -15.96
CA ALA A 507 -17.20 28.93 -15.63
C ALA A 507 -17.00 28.15 -16.93
N ASP A 508 -15.75 28.04 -17.38
CA ASP A 508 -15.37 27.17 -18.49
C ASP A 508 -15.72 25.71 -18.13
N PRO A 509 -16.68 25.07 -18.82
CA PRO A 509 -17.11 23.70 -18.51
C PRO A 509 -15.99 22.66 -18.65
N ASN A 510 -14.90 23.00 -19.36
CA ASN A 510 -13.79 22.07 -19.60
C ASN A 510 -12.84 21.91 -18.40
N LEU A 511 -12.84 22.82 -17.43
CA LEU A 511 -12.00 22.68 -16.22
C LEU A 511 -12.62 21.77 -15.14
N ALA A 512 -13.94 21.57 -15.16
CA ALA A 512 -14.62 20.77 -14.13
C ALA A 512 -14.63 19.26 -14.44
N ALA A 513 -14.37 18.86 -15.70
CA ALA A 513 -14.47 17.47 -16.15
C ALA A 513 -13.15 16.67 -16.07
N THR A 514 -12.05 17.26 -15.60
CA THR A 514 -10.71 16.62 -15.55
C THR A 514 -10.03 16.71 -14.18
N GLN A 515 -10.78 16.87 -13.09
CA GLN A 515 -10.21 16.66 -11.76
C GLN A 515 -10.06 15.16 -11.50
N PRO A 516 -8.84 14.65 -11.27
CA PRO A 516 -8.65 13.27 -10.82
C PRO A 516 -9.44 13.10 -9.53
N SER A 517 -10.32 12.10 -9.45
CA SER A 517 -10.90 11.73 -8.17
C SER A 517 -9.73 11.30 -7.26
N LEU A 518 -9.52 12.00 -6.15
CA LEU A 518 -8.47 11.75 -5.14
C LEU A 518 -8.61 10.41 -4.40
N VAL A 519 -9.33 9.44 -4.97
CA VAL A 519 -9.54 8.10 -4.38
C VAL A 519 -8.25 7.27 -4.45
N ASP A 520 -7.34 7.57 -5.39
CA ASP A 520 -6.02 6.93 -5.51
C ASP A 520 -4.90 7.95 -5.81
N PRO A 521 -4.07 8.28 -4.81
CA PRO A 521 -2.88 9.12 -4.95
C PRO A 521 -1.90 8.71 -6.07
N GLU A 522 -1.70 7.41 -6.29
CA GLU A 522 -0.73 6.93 -7.28
C GLU A 522 -1.26 7.10 -8.69
N LEU A 523 -2.55 6.83 -8.90
CA LEU A 523 -3.20 7.08 -10.18
C LEU A 523 -3.16 8.57 -10.56
N ALA A 524 -3.37 9.46 -9.58
CA ALA A 524 -3.28 10.90 -9.81
C ALA A 524 -1.86 11.34 -10.24
N LEU A 525 -0.81 10.71 -9.70
CA LEU A 525 0.57 10.95 -10.14
C LEU A 525 0.79 10.47 -11.57
N LYS A 526 0.40 9.23 -11.89
CA LYS A 526 0.58 8.62 -13.23
C LYS A 526 -0.16 9.38 -14.33
N GLN A 527 -1.28 10.04 -14.02
CA GLN A 527 -2.03 10.86 -14.98
C GLN A 527 -1.30 12.15 -15.39
N VAL A 528 -0.42 12.67 -14.54
CA VAL A 528 0.14 14.03 -14.73
C VAL A 528 1.63 14.01 -14.99
N TRP A 529 2.38 13.09 -14.39
CA TRP A 529 3.84 13.02 -14.59
C TRP A 529 4.23 12.12 -15.76
N PRO A 530 5.28 12.49 -16.52
CA PRO A 530 6.12 11.53 -17.23
C PRO A 530 6.70 10.52 -16.26
N HIS A 531 6.54 9.24 -16.56
CA HIS A 531 6.97 8.17 -15.68
C HIS A 531 7.43 6.93 -16.42
N TYR A 532 8.35 6.21 -15.79
CA TYR A 532 8.85 4.92 -16.22
C TYR A 532 8.59 3.91 -15.11
N GLU A 533 7.59 3.05 -15.31
CA GLU A 533 7.18 2.03 -14.34
C GLU A 533 7.61 0.64 -14.82
N VAL A 534 8.20 -0.14 -13.92
CA VAL A 534 8.51 -1.56 -14.17
C VAL A 534 7.67 -2.41 -13.23
N ARG A 535 6.96 -3.39 -13.79
CA ARG A 535 6.14 -4.38 -13.06
C ARG A 535 6.71 -5.78 -13.27
N PRO A 536 7.46 -6.32 -12.30
CA PRO A 536 8.05 -7.65 -12.41
C PRO A 536 7.05 -8.74 -12.00
N TYR A 537 7.14 -9.90 -12.64
CA TYR A 537 6.37 -11.11 -12.30
C TYR A 537 7.29 -12.33 -12.37
N TYR A 538 7.48 -13.06 -11.28
CA TYR A 538 8.28 -14.28 -11.34
C TYR A 538 7.42 -15.50 -11.71
N HIS A 539 8.04 -16.47 -12.38
CA HIS A 539 7.44 -17.77 -12.65
C HIS A 539 7.58 -18.69 -11.43
N THR A 540 6.47 -19.28 -11.00
CA THR A 540 6.42 -20.17 -9.83
C THR A 540 7.06 -21.54 -10.06
N GLY A 541 7.46 -21.85 -11.30
CA GLY A 541 7.85 -23.20 -11.72
C GLY A 541 6.69 -24.10 -12.11
N LYS A 542 5.43 -23.65 -11.92
CA LYS A 542 4.23 -24.41 -12.28
C LYS A 542 3.63 -23.92 -13.59
N THR A 543 2.90 -24.80 -14.27
CA THR A 543 2.01 -24.47 -15.38
C THR A 543 0.56 -24.72 -14.97
N VAL A 544 -0.35 -23.93 -15.52
CA VAL A 544 -1.80 -24.07 -15.35
C VAL A 544 -2.39 -24.42 -16.69
N ASN A 545 -3.25 -25.43 -16.73
CA ASN A 545 -4.01 -25.77 -17.92
C ASN A 545 -5.35 -25.03 -17.88
N GLU A 546 -5.58 -24.11 -18.80
CA GLU A 546 -6.86 -23.44 -19.01
C GLU A 546 -7.29 -23.68 -20.47
N ASP A 547 -8.51 -24.21 -20.66
CA ASP A 547 -9.08 -24.53 -21.98
C ASP A 547 -8.16 -25.35 -22.91
N GLY A 548 -7.40 -26.29 -22.33
CA GLY A 548 -6.47 -27.16 -23.07
C GLY A 548 -5.18 -26.48 -23.52
N LYS A 549 -4.90 -25.26 -23.04
CA LYS A 549 -3.64 -24.55 -23.25
C LYS A 549 -2.86 -24.45 -21.94
N GLU A 550 -1.56 -24.70 -22.02
CA GLU A 550 -0.65 -24.53 -20.88
C GLU A 550 -0.19 -23.08 -20.75
N TYR A 551 -0.44 -22.50 -19.58
CA TYR A 551 0.00 -21.16 -19.19
C TYR A 551 1.02 -21.26 -18.05
N ARG A 552 2.03 -20.38 -18.06
CA ARG A 552 2.96 -20.26 -16.93
C ARG A 552 2.28 -19.57 -15.75
N ALA A 553 2.34 -20.16 -14.56
CA ALA A 553 1.83 -19.54 -13.34
C ALA A 553 2.80 -18.43 -12.87
N LEU A 554 2.45 -17.18 -13.16
CA LEU A 554 3.22 -16.00 -12.78
C LEU A 554 2.68 -15.34 -11.50
N VAL A 555 3.58 -14.79 -10.70
CA VAL A 555 3.24 -14.04 -9.48
C VAL A 555 3.88 -12.66 -9.54
N ALA A 556 3.09 -11.61 -9.31
CA ALA A 556 3.54 -10.22 -9.33
C ALA A 556 4.52 -9.94 -8.20
N MET A 557 5.62 -9.21 -8.47
CA MET A 557 6.55 -8.66 -7.49
C MET A 557 6.35 -7.14 -7.34
N HIS A 558 7.08 -6.50 -6.42
CA HIS A 558 6.89 -5.08 -6.10
C HIS A 558 7.23 -4.21 -7.31
N PRO A 559 6.30 -3.39 -7.82
CA PRO A 559 6.64 -2.45 -8.88
C PRO A 559 7.50 -1.31 -8.34
N PHE A 560 8.32 -0.74 -9.21
CA PHE A 560 9.08 0.48 -8.95
C PHE A 560 8.87 1.48 -10.08
N THR A 561 8.79 2.76 -9.73
CA THR A 561 8.47 3.83 -10.69
C THR A 561 9.40 5.03 -10.54
N LEU A 562 9.90 5.53 -11.66
CA LEU A 562 10.57 6.83 -11.77
C LEU A 562 9.59 7.86 -12.30
N TYR A 563 9.47 9.01 -11.65
CA TYR A 563 8.70 10.17 -12.09
C TYR A 563 9.64 11.32 -12.44
N TYR A 564 9.41 11.94 -13.59
CA TYR A 564 10.34 12.95 -14.14
C TYR A 564 9.77 14.35 -14.08
N SER A 565 10.63 15.32 -13.78
CA SER A 565 10.34 16.75 -13.90
C SER A 565 11.39 17.42 -14.78
N HIS A 566 11.00 18.39 -15.59
CA HIS A 566 11.89 19.13 -16.50
C HIS A 566 11.37 20.57 -16.61
N GLU A 567 12.30 21.52 -16.77
CA GLU A 567 11.99 22.93 -17.05
C GLU A 567 12.41 23.31 -18.47
N GLY A 568 11.45 23.77 -19.27
CA GLY A 568 11.70 24.24 -20.63
C GLY A 568 11.09 23.34 -21.71
N PRO A 569 11.34 23.67 -22.99
CA PRO A 569 10.84 22.90 -24.11
C PRO A 569 11.59 21.58 -24.25
N LEU A 570 10.84 20.53 -24.56
CA LEU A 570 11.34 19.20 -24.89
C LEU A 570 10.87 18.81 -26.29
N PHE A 571 11.48 17.77 -26.86
CA PHE A 571 11.12 17.21 -28.16
C PHE A 571 10.76 15.73 -28.07
N GLY A 572 10.71 15.18 -26.86
CA GLY A 572 10.40 13.77 -26.58
C GLY A 572 11.44 13.14 -25.67
N PHE A 573 11.38 11.82 -25.56
CA PHE A 573 12.19 11.04 -24.64
C PHE A 573 12.75 9.79 -25.31
N SER A 574 13.91 9.34 -24.81
CA SER A 574 14.40 7.98 -25.00
C SER A 574 14.53 7.29 -23.66
N HIS A 575 14.44 5.97 -23.67
CA HIS A 575 14.59 5.18 -22.47
C HIS A 575 15.23 3.83 -22.79
N GLN A 576 15.88 3.23 -21.80
CA GLN A 576 16.53 1.95 -21.92
C GLN A 576 16.49 1.18 -20.60
N LEU A 577 16.38 -0.15 -20.72
CA LEU A 577 16.54 -1.09 -19.62
C LEU A 577 17.70 -2.04 -19.95
N GLU A 578 18.73 -2.03 -19.12
CA GLU A 578 19.91 -2.86 -19.31
C GLU A 578 20.20 -3.71 -18.07
N LEU A 579 20.71 -4.92 -18.27
CA LEU A 579 21.23 -5.73 -17.18
C LEU A 579 22.67 -5.32 -16.87
N VAL A 580 22.94 -5.00 -15.61
CA VAL A 580 24.29 -4.73 -15.13
C VAL A 580 24.96 -6.02 -14.68
N GLU A 581 24.29 -6.81 -13.83
CA GLU A 581 24.81 -8.07 -13.29
C GLU A 581 23.71 -8.96 -12.71
N GLY A 582 24.08 -10.20 -12.37
CA GLY A 582 23.26 -11.10 -11.54
C GLY A 582 22.18 -11.88 -12.28
N GLY A 583 22.27 -12.00 -13.61
CA GLY A 583 21.31 -12.78 -14.39
C GLY A 583 21.56 -12.77 -15.90
N ARG A 584 20.49 -13.03 -16.66
CA ARG A 584 20.44 -12.84 -18.13
C ARG A 584 19.13 -12.15 -18.50
N LEU A 585 19.22 -11.06 -19.26
CA LEU A 585 18.06 -10.30 -19.73
C LEU A 585 17.86 -10.54 -21.24
N GLU A 586 16.62 -10.83 -21.62
CA GLU A 586 16.19 -11.02 -23.00
C GLU A 586 14.99 -10.12 -23.27
N GLU A 587 15.06 -9.28 -24.30
CA GLU A 587 13.91 -8.49 -24.76
C GLU A 587 12.99 -9.39 -25.60
N LEU A 588 11.76 -9.60 -25.12
CA LEU A 588 10.75 -10.37 -25.84
C LEU A 588 9.87 -9.46 -26.71
N GLN A 589 9.64 -8.22 -26.26
CA GLN A 589 8.87 -7.22 -26.97
C GLN A 589 9.34 -5.81 -26.58
N ALA A 590 9.70 -4.99 -27.56
CA ALA A 590 9.97 -3.57 -27.34
C ALA A 590 8.69 -2.82 -26.91
N PRO A 591 8.79 -1.82 -26.02
CA PRO A 591 7.67 -0.95 -25.68
C PRO A 591 7.21 -0.12 -26.89
N THR A 592 5.91 0.17 -26.95
CA THR A 592 5.30 1.05 -27.95
C THR A 592 4.36 2.04 -27.25
N ALA A 593 3.85 3.05 -27.97
CA ALA A 593 2.91 4.02 -27.41
C ALA A 593 1.64 3.39 -26.80
N THR A 594 1.26 2.17 -27.23
CA THR A 594 0.02 1.50 -26.80
C THR A 594 0.24 0.18 -26.07
N LYS A 595 1.49 -0.31 -25.99
CA LYS A 595 1.80 -1.61 -25.36
C LYS A 595 3.07 -1.51 -24.52
N PRO A 596 3.10 -2.13 -23.33
CA PRO A 596 4.30 -2.19 -22.52
C PRO A 596 5.40 -2.98 -23.22
N GLY A 597 6.64 -2.68 -22.86
CA GLY A 597 7.78 -3.54 -23.17
C GLY A 597 7.71 -4.81 -22.32
N LEU A 598 8.18 -5.92 -22.87
CA LEU A 598 8.25 -7.20 -22.17
C LEU A 598 9.68 -7.74 -22.24
N TYR A 599 10.26 -7.96 -21.08
CA TYR A 599 11.58 -8.56 -20.93
C TYR A 599 11.48 -9.83 -20.09
N LYS A 600 12.34 -10.81 -20.37
CA LYS A 600 12.53 -12.00 -19.55
C LYS A 600 13.91 -11.93 -18.91
N LEU A 601 13.93 -11.90 -17.59
CA LEU A 601 15.13 -11.88 -16.75
C LEU A 601 15.26 -13.24 -16.06
N THR A 602 16.34 -13.97 -16.32
CA THR A 602 16.68 -15.19 -15.58
C THR A 602 17.64 -14.85 -14.46
N ILE A 603 17.26 -15.15 -13.21
CA ILE A 603 18.06 -14.89 -12.01
C ILE A 603 18.41 -16.24 -11.36
N PRO A 604 19.67 -16.47 -10.95
CA PRO A 604 20.05 -17.67 -10.22
C PRO A 604 19.18 -17.90 -8.98
N ASN A 605 19.01 -19.15 -8.55
CA ASN A 605 18.27 -19.48 -7.33
C ASN A 605 18.75 -18.65 -6.12
N GLU A 606 17.81 -18.10 -5.33
CA GLU A 606 18.11 -17.19 -4.20
C GLU A 606 18.98 -15.96 -4.57
N GLY A 607 19.03 -15.63 -5.86
CA GLY A 607 19.90 -14.61 -6.42
C GLY A 607 19.30 -13.21 -6.43
N VAL A 608 20.11 -12.28 -6.91
CA VAL A 608 19.77 -10.87 -7.10
C VAL A 608 20.33 -10.41 -8.44
N ALA A 609 19.49 -9.75 -9.25
CA ALA A 609 19.90 -9.10 -10.49
C ALA A 609 19.84 -7.58 -10.34
N ARG A 610 20.73 -6.86 -11.03
CA ARG A 610 20.74 -5.39 -11.03
C ARG A 610 20.47 -4.86 -12.43
N LEU A 611 19.44 -4.05 -12.55
CA LEU A 611 18.99 -3.46 -13.81
C LEU A 611 19.25 -1.96 -13.82
N LYS A 612 19.89 -1.45 -14.86
CA LYS A 612 20.02 -0.02 -15.11
C LYS A 612 18.82 0.46 -15.91
N THR A 613 18.11 1.43 -15.37
CA THR A 613 17.09 2.23 -16.07
C THR A 613 17.72 3.54 -16.48
N ALA A 614 17.68 3.86 -17.77
CA ALA A 614 18.16 5.14 -18.29
C ALA A 614 16.99 5.84 -19.01
N VAL A 615 16.80 7.12 -18.75
CA VAL A 615 15.84 7.98 -19.46
C VAL A 615 16.51 9.30 -19.80
N GLU A 616 16.37 9.73 -21.04
CA GLU A 616 16.87 11.00 -21.54
C GLU A 616 15.70 11.84 -22.02
N ALA A 617 15.68 13.11 -21.63
CA ALA A 617 14.79 14.11 -22.21
C ALA A 617 15.53 14.83 -23.33
N HIS A 618 14.89 14.93 -24.49
CA HIS A 618 15.50 15.50 -25.66
C HIS A 618 15.18 16.98 -25.78
N GLU A 619 16.18 17.83 -25.60
CA GLU A 619 16.03 19.29 -25.57
C GLU A 619 16.20 19.93 -26.96
N LYS A 620 16.48 19.12 -27.99
CA LYS A 620 16.64 19.55 -29.39
C LYS A 620 15.75 18.75 -30.34
N PRO A 621 15.32 19.34 -31.47
CA PRO A 621 14.52 18.63 -32.47
C PRO A 621 15.31 17.49 -33.13
N GLN A 622 14.61 16.44 -33.54
CA GLN A 622 15.22 15.26 -34.16
C GLN A 622 16.06 15.58 -35.39
N ARG A 623 15.59 16.49 -36.26
CA ARG A 623 16.33 16.91 -37.46
C ARG A 623 17.70 17.50 -37.19
N GLU A 624 17.88 18.19 -36.05
CA GLU A 624 19.20 18.71 -35.67
C GLU A 624 20.14 17.60 -35.19
N ARG A 625 19.59 16.54 -34.56
CA ARG A 625 20.38 15.37 -34.15
C ARG A 625 20.82 14.55 -35.36
N ASP A 626 19.92 14.31 -36.31
CA ASP A 626 20.22 13.60 -37.57
C ASP A 626 21.27 14.34 -38.42
N ALA A 627 21.23 15.69 -38.40
CA ALA A 627 22.23 16.54 -39.04
C ALA A 627 23.59 16.54 -38.31
N GLN A 628 23.63 16.12 -37.05
CA GLN A 628 24.84 16.03 -36.23
C GLN A 628 25.46 14.62 -36.26
N GLU A 629 24.67 13.58 -36.55
CA GLU A 629 25.12 12.18 -36.69
C GLU A 629 25.48 11.79 -38.13
N THR A 630 25.16 12.60 -39.14
CA THR A 630 25.77 12.42 -40.45
C THR A 630 27.24 12.83 -40.35
N PRO A 631 28.22 11.92 -40.52
CA PRO A 631 29.56 12.38 -40.87
C PRO A 631 29.36 13.20 -42.14
N ALA A 632 29.79 14.46 -42.15
CA ALA A 632 29.88 15.19 -43.40
C ALA A 632 30.70 14.29 -44.34
N ASP A 633 30.04 13.71 -45.34
CA ASP A 633 30.70 13.02 -46.44
C ASP A 633 31.64 14.06 -47.05
N CYS A 634 32.90 14.02 -46.64
CA CYS A 634 33.96 14.64 -47.40
C CYS A 634 33.93 13.94 -48.76
N PRO A 635 33.61 14.66 -49.87
CA PRO A 635 33.75 14.05 -51.18
C PRO A 635 35.20 13.55 -51.29
N PRO A 636 35.44 12.33 -51.81
CA PRO A 636 36.78 11.80 -51.90
C PRO A 636 37.62 12.78 -52.70
N CYS A 637 38.59 13.41 -52.05
CA CYS A 637 39.60 14.21 -52.71
C CYS A 637 40.27 13.32 -53.75
N LYS A 638 39.99 13.57 -55.03
CA LYS A 638 40.86 13.07 -56.11
C LYS A 638 42.22 13.72 -55.90
N VAL A 639 43.14 12.95 -55.36
CA VAL A 639 44.55 13.33 -55.28
C VAL A 639 45.11 13.25 -56.70
N GLU A 640 44.97 14.33 -57.47
CA GLU A 640 45.96 14.63 -58.51
C GLU A 640 47.07 15.49 -57.91
N ARG A 641 48.28 15.02 -58.18
CA ARG A 641 49.52 15.44 -57.54
C ARG A 641 49.81 16.92 -57.78
N LYS A 642 50.01 17.66 -56.69
CA LYS A 642 51.11 18.61 -56.37
C LYS A 642 50.60 19.92 -55.77
N SER A 643 51.34 20.34 -54.74
CA SER A 643 51.48 21.69 -54.17
C SER A 643 50.48 22.16 -53.10
N HIS A 644 51.01 22.17 -51.85
CA HIS A 644 50.74 23.04 -50.69
C HIS A 644 49.32 23.15 -50.12
N CYS A 645 49.07 22.47 -48.99
CA CYS A 645 47.94 22.75 -48.10
C CYS A 645 48.26 23.92 -47.15
N ASN A 646 47.49 25.01 -47.26
CA ASN A 646 47.25 25.95 -46.16
C ASN A 646 45.89 25.59 -45.54
N CYS A 647 45.89 25.08 -44.31
CA CYS A 647 44.66 24.92 -43.53
C CYS A 647 44.31 26.27 -42.89
N SER A 648 43.12 26.80 -43.20
CA SER A 648 42.47 27.84 -42.39
C SER A 648 41.44 27.16 -41.48
N LEU A 649 41.45 27.49 -40.19
CA LEU A 649 40.46 27.05 -39.20
C LEU A 649 39.17 27.86 -39.35
N PRO A 650 37.96 27.27 -39.32
CA PRO A 650 36.72 28.01 -39.27
C PRO A 650 36.48 28.53 -37.84
N GLY A 651 36.42 29.86 -37.70
CA GLY A 651 36.12 30.53 -36.45
C GLY A 651 36.74 31.92 -36.39
N LEU A 652 36.37 32.81 -37.31
CA LEU A 652 36.56 34.26 -37.25
C LEU A 652 35.79 34.91 -38.41
N THR A 653 34.53 35.28 -38.19
CA THR A 653 33.76 36.14 -39.11
C THR A 653 33.65 37.55 -38.52
N ALA A 654 34.51 38.46 -39.00
CA ALA A 654 34.17 39.83 -39.39
C ALA A 654 35.42 40.52 -39.98
N PRO A 655 35.38 41.07 -41.21
CA PRO A 655 36.49 41.83 -41.74
C PRO A 655 36.41 43.29 -41.26
N LEU A 656 37.44 43.73 -40.53
CA LEU A 656 37.76 45.14 -40.36
C LEU A 656 38.68 45.59 -41.51
N ASN A 657 38.32 46.73 -42.08
CA ASN A 657 38.88 47.41 -43.25
C ASN A 657 40.43 47.63 -43.14
N PRO A 658 41.25 47.26 -44.14
CA PRO A 658 42.70 47.36 -44.07
C PRO A 658 43.17 48.74 -44.53
N LEU A 659 42.98 49.75 -43.69
CA LEU A 659 43.62 51.06 -43.81
C LEU A 659 43.90 51.57 -42.40
N LEU A 660 44.99 51.07 -41.80
CA LEU A 660 45.77 51.62 -40.68
C LEU A 660 46.90 50.60 -40.40
N LEU A 661 48.05 50.74 -41.10
CA LEU A 661 49.26 51.36 -40.55
C LEU A 661 49.77 50.61 -39.32
N ALA A 662 50.71 49.68 -39.48
CA ALA A 662 52.14 50.00 -39.42
C ALA A 662 52.52 50.75 -38.13
N SER A 663 52.83 50.01 -37.06
CA SER A 663 53.79 50.39 -36.01
C SER A 663 53.83 49.31 -34.92
N PHE A 664 55.01 49.18 -34.29
CA PHE A 664 55.37 48.30 -33.18
C PHE A 664 55.83 46.88 -33.52
N GLY A 665 57.03 46.83 -34.08
CA GLY A 665 57.95 45.74 -33.84
C GLY A 665 58.65 45.83 -32.48
N LEU A 666 59.27 44.71 -32.12
CA LEU A 666 60.42 44.54 -31.22
C LEU A 666 60.19 44.77 -29.71
N GLY A 667 60.12 43.66 -28.97
CA GLY A 667 60.51 43.65 -27.56
C GLY A 667 59.94 42.51 -26.73
N ALA A 668 60.59 41.33 -26.75
CA ALA A 668 60.71 40.42 -25.60
C ALA A 668 61.33 39.06 -26.01
N ALA A 669 62.57 39.09 -26.49
CA ALA A 669 63.41 37.89 -26.61
C ALA A 669 64.77 38.17 -25.96
N ALA A 670 64.76 38.46 -24.66
CA ALA A 670 65.99 38.67 -23.89
C ALA A 670 65.77 38.50 -22.38
N TRP A 671 65.22 37.38 -21.92
CA TRP A 671 65.31 37.05 -20.49
C TRP A 671 65.20 35.55 -20.21
N LEU A 672 66.14 34.76 -20.75
CA LEU A 672 66.37 33.38 -20.31
C LEU A 672 67.80 32.96 -20.68
N ARG A 673 68.79 33.56 -20.00
CA ARG A 673 70.14 33.01 -19.79
C ARG A 673 70.99 34.00 -18.99
N ARG A 674 70.97 33.90 -17.66
CA ARG A 674 72.17 33.99 -16.80
C ARG A 674 71.81 33.99 -15.32
N ARG A 675 72.29 32.94 -14.65
CA ARG A 675 72.88 32.86 -13.30
C ARG A 675 72.21 31.85 -12.38
N ARG A 676 72.77 30.63 -12.44
CA ARG A 676 72.99 29.81 -11.25
C ARG A 676 74.32 30.23 -10.60
N ARG A 677 74.28 30.34 -9.27
CA ARG A 677 75.35 30.20 -8.25
C ARG A 677 76.34 31.36 -8.03
N ALA A 678 76.13 32.07 -6.92
CA ALA A 678 77.08 32.25 -5.82
C ALA A 678 76.36 32.84 -4.59
N SER A 679 76.72 32.37 -3.39
CA SER A 679 76.11 32.55 -2.05
C SER A 679 75.04 31.54 -1.69
#